data_AF-A0A8H3AJW6-F1
#
_entry.id   AF-A0A8H3AJW6-F1
#
_cell.length_a   1.000
_cell.length_b   1.000
_cell.length_c   1.000
_cell.angle_alpha   90.00
_cell.angle_beta   90.00
_cell.angle_gamma   90.00
#
_symmetry.space_group_name_H-M   'P 1'
#
loop_
_entity.id
_entity.type
_entity.pdbx_description
1 polymer ?
#
loop_
_entity_poly.entity_id
_entity_poly.type
_entity_poly.pdbx_seq_one_letter_code
_entity_poly.pdbx_strand_id
1 'polypeptide(L)'
;MLRAPQSRRLSGPSSSSSSGRSSPVSEAFSGFSADSDASSANTSTSSLFDASCTRHDRLGAWFLGPKAENIGFLKQFLNSVADQTERARLAYQPDDPKFIGPEMQASAVFQNEMSELDIALKELVGALADHSIPFWSPRYNAHMNGDTSLPGMLGYLAAALFNPNNVCTESSPLTSVIERDVGLQLCQMLGYDISNTESSKPWGHIVCGGSVANLESMWSARNMKFYPLSLACAMEPGAPLDFIYDEFSIELCTGETKLFSEATTWELLNLKPDTIFDIPERLQNEYAISAGALSAALGPYLIQTCGKDILEHKFGMKPSKYFVGTTKHYSWPKGAAVTGIGSEHILDVPVDIDARMDVSKLDEQLHQCLITQTPVFAVVAVMGSTEHGAVDPIKGVVQLRSKYQALGLSFAIHADAAWGGYYASFLHEPDVPQPNGSIVPEQALSDYTRSQLEYLRFADSITIDPHKSGYIPYPAGGLCYRDGRMRYLVSWTNPNVYKDSDGTESMGVYGIEGSKPGAAAVGAWLSHRMIGLHKHGYGSLLGESLFSCTKIYTHWATMDMDDSELILVPLKAIPAERQKLGSDAIRKQREYIRDNIVNRSNDELINDSKAMELLHQMVSDLSINAFACNFRLPNGEANQDVVEANYLNTRIYERLSVTKVEDNVHDKPLFIQSSQMDQKVYGVCADLFKSRLGVVGEQDLDILVNCVMSPFPTVANFTKSVTDAFKTIAHEEIQTCLFRNTVTAADYKFIVQGTDKLYLSLLPMFNHANFRHQLILSCDVPEDVMASYREAKEEDPSAVFMLSTASSVELTSILAGSFKGVLQKRLSTGIELTFGSSFEVSNIQVIKNKRLDSKYLDLSYSNEMYFYLYGTPTQQHIEHILVASKNVQLTSDRVSLDLSSGEISEEDLARGVLVRMDRLRESVVLPVLPPHTPAFFKAGAEHKVTIFRDPHAPERYGPGLTEAYVSASPIATGTIKFGEMVYADSVQLNSNPLPKGVERPKPRDVSRMTLSERLDAARANFSPAPKRPSPQPLVKKTRIVDIEHSALATRSAAKAGFNAMLFVMICLFTLATVVYRPF
;
A
#
# COMPACT_ATOMS: atom_id res chain seq x y z
N MET A 1 69.47 -22.83 25.84
CA MET A 1 70.43 -23.66 25.08
C MET A 1 69.71 -24.98 24.82
N LEU A 2 69.40 -25.49 23.64
CA LEU A 2 69.86 -25.33 22.26
C LEU A 2 68.64 -25.44 21.30
N ARG A 3 68.79 -24.87 20.10
CA ARG A 3 67.80 -24.69 19.02
C ARG A 3 67.72 -25.89 18.05
N ALA A 4 66.50 -26.16 17.54
CA ALA A 4 66.05 -26.52 16.15
C ALA A 4 66.69 -27.73 15.41
N PRO A 5 66.15 -28.26 14.25
CA PRO A 5 65.08 -27.78 13.36
C PRO A 5 64.11 -28.83 12.66
N GLN A 6 63.06 -28.27 12.01
CA GLN A 6 62.42 -28.60 10.71
C GLN A 6 61.67 -29.92 10.34
N SER A 7 60.37 -29.73 10.03
CA SER A 7 59.51 -30.18 8.91
C SER A 7 59.40 -31.66 8.48
N ARG A 8 58.17 -32.21 8.49
CA ARG A 8 57.33 -32.54 7.30
C ARG A 8 56.06 -33.32 7.68
N ARG A 9 54.95 -32.92 7.05
CA ARG A 9 53.76 -33.65 6.58
C ARG A 9 53.23 -34.83 7.42
N LEU A 10 52.01 -34.69 7.93
CA LEU A 10 51.14 -35.83 8.26
C LEU A 10 49.87 -35.81 7.39
N SER A 11 49.67 -36.96 6.77
CA SER A 11 48.56 -37.45 5.97
C SER A 11 47.22 -37.36 6.70
N GLY A 12 46.18 -36.95 5.97
CA GLY A 12 44.80 -36.93 6.46
C GLY A 12 44.18 -38.33 6.62
N PRO A 13 43.11 -38.46 7.42
CA PRO A 13 42.31 -39.67 7.45
C PRO A 13 41.14 -39.61 6.45
N SER A 14 40.94 -40.75 5.80
CA SER A 14 39.83 -41.25 4.99
C SER A 14 38.46 -40.55 5.15
N SER A 15 37.91 -40.17 4.01
CA SER A 15 36.51 -39.79 3.79
C SER A 15 35.56 -40.96 4.07
N SER A 16 34.79 -40.87 5.15
CA SER A 16 33.53 -41.58 5.28
C SER A 16 32.47 -40.82 4.49
N SER A 17 31.99 -41.42 3.40
CA SER A 17 30.81 -40.98 2.66
C SER A 17 29.61 -40.91 3.61
N SER A 18 29.12 -39.70 3.88
CA SER A 18 27.81 -39.50 4.48
C SER A 18 26.76 -39.92 3.44
N SER A 19 26.19 -41.11 3.60
CA SER A 19 24.98 -41.51 2.90
C SER A 19 23.86 -40.56 3.30
N GLY A 20 23.55 -39.57 2.45
CA GLY A 20 22.36 -38.76 2.58
C GLY A 20 21.14 -39.68 2.56
N ARG A 21 20.37 -39.73 3.65
CA ARG A 21 19.05 -40.35 3.63
C ARG A 21 18.13 -39.48 2.77
N SER A 22 17.60 -40.09 1.72
CA SER A 22 16.51 -39.59 0.90
C SER A 22 15.32 -39.20 1.77
N SER A 23 14.71 -38.04 1.50
CA SER A 23 13.37 -37.69 2.02
C SER A 23 12.36 -38.75 1.54
N PRO A 24 11.31 -39.11 2.33
CA PRO A 24 10.23 -39.99 1.88
C PRO A 24 9.58 -39.53 0.55
N VAL A 25 9.59 -38.21 0.30
CA VAL A 25 9.18 -37.61 -0.98
C VAL A 25 10.13 -38.01 -2.11
N SER A 26 11.45 -37.94 -1.88
CA SER A 26 12.44 -38.38 -2.86
C SER A 26 12.37 -39.88 -3.14
N GLU A 27 11.97 -40.71 -2.18
CA GLU A 27 11.71 -42.15 -2.41
C GLU A 27 10.44 -42.37 -3.22
N ALA A 28 9.34 -41.66 -2.93
CA ALA A 28 8.09 -41.71 -3.70
C ALA A 28 8.28 -41.27 -5.17
N PHE A 29 9.21 -40.34 -5.44
CA PHE A 29 9.56 -39.89 -6.80
C PHE A 29 10.74 -40.65 -7.42
N SER A 30 11.55 -41.38 -6.65
CA SER A 30 12.67 -42.19 -7.17
C SER A 30 12.23 -43.42 -7.97
N GLY A 31 11.01 -43.91 -7.72
CA GLY A 31 10.38 -45.00 -8.48
C GLY A 31 9.87 -44.62 -9.87
N PHE A 32 9.96 -43.34 -10.27
CA PHE A 32 9.49 -42.82 -11.56
C PHE A 32 10.63 -42.54 -12.56
N SER A 33 11.75 -43.28 -12.46
CA SER A 33 12.67 -43.43 -13.59
C SER A 33 12.05 -44.38 -14.61
N ALA A 34 11.27 -43.85 -15.54
CA ALA A 34 10.80 -44.62 -16.69
C ALA A 34 11.94 -44.71 -17.71
N ASP A 35 12.42 -45.93 -17.91
CA ASP A 35 13.07 -46.38 -19.15
C ASP A 35 12.26 -45.90 -20.35
N SER A 36 12.81 -44.97 -21.12
CA SER A 36 12.34 -44.70 -22.47
C SER A 36 13.49 -44.95 -23.44
N ASP A 37 13.30 -45.97 -24.29
CA ASP A 37 14.16 -46.36 -25.39
C ASP A 37 14.63 -45.15 -26.22
N ALA A 38 15.85 -44.70 -25.96
CA ALA A 38 16.60 -43.83 -26.86
C ALA A 38 17.52 -44.72 -27.71
N SER A 39 16.97 -45.28 -28.78
CA SER A 39 17.79 -45.94 -29.80
C SER A 39 18.42 -44.90 -30.74
N SER A 40 19.75 -44.86 -30.69
CA SER A 40 20.71 -44.39 -31.70
C SER A 40 20.65 -42.94 -32.19
N ALA A 41 21.54 -42.11 -31.63
CA ALA A 41 22.42 -41.27 -32.45
C ALA A 41 23.76 -41.08 -31.71
N ASN A 42 24.80 -41.74 -32.21
CA ASN A 42 26.19 -41.52 -31.82
C ASN A 42 26.55 -40.04 -32.05
N THR A 43 26.80 -39.28 -30.99
CA THR A 43 27.75 -38.17 -31.05
C THR A 43 28.59 -38.14 -29.77
N SER A 44 29.87 -37.92 -30.00
CA SER A 44 31.00 -37.97 -29.09
C SER A 44 30.80 -37.17 -27.81
N THR A 45 31.29 -37.73 -26.70
CA THR A 45 31.64 -37.03 -25.46
C THR A 45 32.63 -35.89 -25.75
N SER A 46 32.12 -34.69 -26.00
CA SER A 46 32.84 -33.42 -25.93
C SER A 46 32.21 -32.57 -24.82
N SER A 47 33.04 -31.91 -24.02
CA SER A 47 32.70 -31.04 -22.87
C SER A 47 31.29 -30.44 -22.90
N LEU A 48 30.45 -30.85 -21.93
CA LEU A 48 29.03 -30.49 -21.76
C LEU A 48 28.75 -29.00 -21.46
N PHE A 49 29.76 -28.13 -21.49
CA PHE A 49 29.59 -26.69 -21.35
C PHE A 49 30.32 -26.01 -22.49
N ASP A 50 29.55 -25.68 -23.53
CA ASP A 50 29.96 -24.74 -24.57
C ASP A 50 30.12 -23.35 -23.94
N ALA A 51 31.12 -22.58 -24.39
CA ALA A 51 31.40 -21.22 -23.92
C ALA A 51 30.31 -20.20 -24.32
N SER A 52 29.25 -20.67 -24.98
CA SER A 52 28.07 -19.91 -25.41
C SER A 52 26.91 -19.92 -24.40
N CYS A 53 26.93 -20.79 -23.38
CA CYS A 53 25.81 -20.96 -22.44
C CYS A 53 25.93 -19.99 -21.26
N THR A 54 25.12 -18.94 -21.26
CA THR A 54 25.17 -17.90 -20.23
C THR A 54 24.29 -18.22 -19.03
N ARG A 55 24.62 -17.71 -17.85
CA ARG A 55 23.77 -17.85 -16.65
C ARG A 55 22.35 -17.31 -16.85
N HIS A 56 22.20 -16.26 -17.66
CA HIS A 56 20.91 -15.64 -17.98
C HIS A 56 19.98 -16.57 -18.80
N ASP A 57 20.52 -17.41 -19.69
CA ASP A 57 19.71 -18.33 -20.52
C ASP A 57 18.90 -19.30 -19.66
N ARG A 58 19.47 -19.75 -18.54
CA ARG A 58 18.80 -20.61 -17.57
C ARG A 58 17.58 -19.91 -16.95
N LEU A 59 17.70 -18.62 -16.61
CA LEU A 59 16.59 -17.85 -16.06
C LEU A 59 15.50 -17.68 -17.13
N GLY A 60 15.88 -17.42 -18.38
CA GLY A 60 14.94 -17.36 -19.50
C GLY A 60 14.08 -18.61 -19.65
N ALA A 61 14.60 -19.80 -19.32
CA ALA A 61 13.85 -21.07 -19.36
C ALA A 61 12.85 -21.26 -18.20
N TRP A 62 12.94 -20.46 -17.13
CA TRP A 62 12.06 -20.57 -15.96
C TRP A 62 10.76 -19.76 -16.09
N PHE A 63 10.59 -18.98 -17.15
CA PHE A 63 9.43 -18.10 -17.36
C PHE A 63 8.75 -18.39 -18.69
N LEU A 64 7.49 -17.97 -18.85
CA LEU A 64 6.82 -18.01 -20.15
C LEU A 64 7.44 -16.97 -21.10
N GLY A 65 7.81 -15.83 -20.54
CA GLY A 65 8.57 -14.77 -21.20
C GLY A 65 7.72 -13.56 -21.61
N PRO A 66 8.31 -12.36 -21.73
CA PRO A 66 7.60 -11.12 -22.05
C PRO A 66 6.76 -11.13 -23.34
N LYS A 67 7.11 -11.99 -24.30
CA LYS A 67 6.42 -12.19 -25.58
C LYS A 67 5.94 -13.62 -25.77
N ALA A 68 5.84 -14.37 -24.67
CA ALA A 68 5.52 -15.80 -24.67
C ALA A 68 6.50 -16.61 -25.53
N GLU A 69 7.78 -16.28 -25.45
CA GLU A 69 8.88 -16.92 -26.18
C GLU A 69 8.90 -18.44 -25.94
N ASN A 70 8.49 -18.88 -24.75
CA ASN A 70 8.46 -20.29 -24.35
C ASN A 70 7.07 -20.96 -24.51
N ILE A 71 6.14 -20.37 -25.26
CA ILE A 71 4.77 -20.91 -25.41
C ILE A 71 4.72 -22.32 -26.00
N GLY A 72 5.68 -22.68 -26.86
CA GLY A 72 5.80 -24.03 -27.42
C GLY A 72 6.02 -25.07 -26.32
N PHE A 73 6.91 -24.78 -25.37
CA PHE A 73 7.19 -25.64 -24.22
C PHE A 73 5.99 -25.72 -23.27
N LEU A 74 5.32 -24.60 -22.99
CA LEU A 74 4.11 -24.61 -22.16
C LEU A 74 3.04 -25.56 -22.73
N LYS A 75 2.77 -25.48 -24.04
CA LYS A 75 1.81 -26.38 -24.72
C LYS A 75 2.22 -27.85 -24.60
N GLN A 76 3.51 -28.14 -24.79
CA GLN A 76 4.05 -29.50 -24.63
C GLN A 76 3.86 -30.02 -23.20
N PHE A 77 4.18 -29.21 -22.19
CA PHE A 77 4.05 -29.60 -20.79
C PHE A 77 2.59 -29.80 -20.38
N LEU A 78 1.67 -28.94 -20.83
CA LEU A 78 0.24 -29.10 -20.57
C LEU A 78 -0.33 -30.39 -21.20
N ASN A 79 0.11 -30.74 -22.41
CA ASN A 79 -0.25 -32.03 -23.01
C ASN A 79 0.29 -33.19 -22.17
N SER A 80 1.55 -33.12 -21.70
CA SER A 80 2.11 -34.15 -20.84
C SER A 80 1.34 -34.30 -19.51
N VAL A 81 0.91 -33.19 -18.91
CA VAL A 81 0.05 -33.20 -17.71
C VAL A 81 -1.30 -33.86 -18.01
N ALA A 82 -1.91 -33.56 -19.16
CA ALA A 82 -3.17 -34.18 -19.59
C ALA A 82 -3.01 -35.70 -19.80
N ASP A 83 -1.97 -36.12 -20.54
CA ASP A 83 -1.68 -37.54 -20.82
C ASP A 83 -1.43 -38.34 -19.54
N GLN A 84 -0.68 -37.76 -18.59
CA GLN A 84 -0.43 -38.40 -17.29
C GLN A 84 -1.69 -38.48 -16.43
N THR A 85 -2.55 -37.46 -16.48
CA THR A 85 -3.83 -37.46 -15.78
C THR A 85 -4.78 -38.51 -16.36
N GLU A 86 -4.85 -38.64 -17.69
CA GLU A 86 -5.61 -39.69 -18.36
C GLU A 86 -5.11 -41.08 -17.93
N ARG A 87 -3.79 -41.31 -18.02
CA ARG A 87 -3.16 -42.56 -17.60
C ARG A 87 -3.50 -42.91 -16.14
N ALA A 88 -3.42 -41.94 -15.24
CA ALA A 88 -3.72 -42.15 -13.82
C ALA A 88 -5.19 -42.55 -13.60
N ARG A 89 -6.13 -41.88 -14.27
CA ARG A 89 -7.57 -42.19 -14.14
C ARG A 89 -7.94 -43.54 -14.76
N LEU A 90 -7.35 -43.92 -15.89
CA LEU A 90 -7.59 -45.22 -16.53
C LEU A 90 -6.97 -46.39 -15.75
N ALA A 91 -5.86 -46.16 -15.03
CA ALA A 91 -5.21 -47.19 -14.23
C ALA A 91 -5.94 -47.48 -12.91
N TYR A 92 -6.77 -46.55 -12.42
CA TYR A 92 -7.52 -46.71 -11.18
C TYR A 92 -8.79 -47.52 -11.42
N GLN A 93 -8.86 -48.73 -10.86
CA GLN A 93 -9.97 -49.69 -11.05
C GLN A 93 -10.27 -49.92 -12.55
N PRO A 94 -9.36 -50.57 -13.30
CA PRO A 94 -9.43 -50.65 -14.76
C PRO A 94 -10.65 -51.41 -15.31
N ASP A 95 -11.33 -52.19 -14.46
CA ASP A 95 -12.54 -52.93 -14.83
C ASP A 95 -13.83 -52.07 -14.74
N ASP A 96 -13.75 -50.86 -14.20
CA ASP A 96 -14.88 -49.94 -14.14
C ASP A 96 -15.30 -49.50 -15.56
N PRO A 97 -16.61 -49.42 -15.85
CA PRO A 97 -17.07 -48.98 -17.16
C PRO A 97 -16.77 -47.50 -17.40
N LYS A 98 -16.66 -47.10 -18.67
CA LYS A 98 -16.65 -45.67 -19.02
C LYS A 98 -18.04 -45.07 -18.77
N PHE A 99 -18.14 -44.20 -17.77
CA PHE A 99 -19.39 -43.49 -17.44
C PHE A 99 -19.80 -42.45 -18.50
N ILE A 100 -18.83 -41.90 -19.24
CA ILE A 100 -19.04 -40.97 -20.35
C ILE A 100 -18.52 -41.63 -21.63
N GLY A 101 -19.43 -42.20 -22.43
CA GLY A 101 -19.11 -42.94 -23.65
C GLY A 101 -19.25 -42.13 -24.95
N PRO A 102 -18.80 -42.67 -26.09
CA PRO A 102 -18.87 -41.98 -27.38
C PRO A 102 -20.28 -41.57 -27.81
N GLU A 103 -21.31 -42.34 -27.48
CA GLU A 103 -22.71 -41.99 -27.79
C GLU A 103 -23.17 -40.73 -27.03
N MET A 104 -22.82 -40.63 -25.74
CA MET A 104 -23.11 -39.44 -24.93
C MET A 104 -22.36 -38.23 -25.49
N GLN A 105 -21.07 -38.41 -25.81
CA GLN A 105 -20.24 -37.35 -26.40
C GLN A 105 -20.77 -36.90 -27.76
N ALA A 106 -21.27 -37.80 -28.60
CA ALA A 106 -21.85 -37.48 -29.90
C ALA A 106 -23.26 -36.87 -29.82
N SER A 107 -23.90 -36.86 -28.64
CA SER A 107 -25.23 -36.28 -28.47
C SER A 107 -25.23 -34.77 -28.70
N ALA A 108 -26.33 -34.26 -29.26
CA ALA A 108 -26.47 -32.83 -29.54
C ALA A 108 -26.36 -31.97 -28.26
N VAL A 109 -26.87 -32.47 -27.13
CA VAL A 109 -26.79 -31.77 -25.83
C VAL A 109 -25.34 -31.65 -25.38
N PHE A 110 -24.58 -32.74 -25.39
CA PHE A 110 -23.17 -32.71 -24.98
C PHE A 110 -22.33 -31.79 -25.88
N GLN A 111 -22.51 -31.88 -27.20
CA GLN A 111 -21.80 -31.02 -28.15
C GLN A 111 -22.15 -29.54 -27.95
N ASN A 112 -23.40 -29.22 -27.62
CA ASN A 112 -23.82 -27.86 -27.29
C ASN A 112 -23.10 -27.35 -26.03
N GLU A 113 -23.11 -28.12 -24.93
CA GLU A 113 -22.42 -27.72 -23.69
C GLU A 113 -20.91 -27.52 -23.90
N MET A 114 -20.24 -28.38 -24.67
CA MET A 114 -18.82 -28.21 -25.00
C MET A 114 -18.55 -26.98 -25.88
N SER A 115 -19.46 -26.68 -26.81
CA SER A 115 -19.36 -25.47 -27.64
C SER A 115 -19.54 -24.20 -26.80
N GLU A 116 -20.52 -24.18 -25.90
CA GLU A 116 -20.74 -23.06 -24.98
C GLU A 116 -19.55 -22.84 -24.05
N LEU A 117 -18.93 -23.92 -23.55
CA LEU A 117 -17.70 -23.84 -22.77
C LEU A 117 -16.53 -23.25 -23.57
N ASP A 118 -16.32 -23.68 -24.82
CA ASP A 118 -15.26 -23.15 -25.70
C ASP A 118 -15.47 -21.66 -26.00
N ILE A 119 -16.73 -21.24 -26.24
CA ILE A 119 -17.08 -19.82 -26.42
C ILE A 119 -16.76 -19.04 -25.14
N ALA A 120 -17.28 -19.46 -24.00
CA ALA A 120 -17.07 -18.77 -22.72
C ALA A 120 -15.59 -18.69 -22.33
N LEU A 121 -14.82 -19.76 -22.59
CA LEU A 121 -13.38 -19.79 -22.32
C LEU A 121 -12.62 -18.81 -23.23
N LYS A 122 -12.95 -18.76 -24.53
CA LYS A 122 -12.35 -17.80 -25.47
C LYS A 122 -12.67 -16.35 -25.09
N GLU A 123 -13.91 -16.08 -24.68
CA GLU A 123 -14.31 -14.76 -24.19
C GLU A 123 -13.53 -14.36 -22.94
N LEU A 124 -13.43 -15.26 -21.95
CA LEU A 124 -12.67 -15.02 -20.73
C LEU A 124 -11.17 -14.77 -21.01
N VAL A 125 -10.55 -15.60 -21.85
CA VAL A 125 -9.12 -15.45 -22.19
C VAL A 125 -8.89 -14.15 -22.97
N GLY A 126 -9.77 -13.80 -23.90
CA GLY A 126 -9.71 -12.52 -24.62
C GLY A 126 -9.85 -11.33 -23.67
N ALA A 127 -10.82 -11.37 -22.76
CA ALA A 127 -11.01 -10.34 -21.74
C ALA A 127 -9.79 -10.17 -20.83
N LEU A 128 -9.19 -11.28 -20.38
CA LEU A 128 -7.97 -11.23 -19.58
C LEU A 128 -6.80 -10.64 -20.38
N ALA A 129 -6.67 -10.95 -21.67
CA ALA A 129 -5.62 -10.39 -22.51
C ALA A 129 -5.76 -8.87 -22.73
N ASP A 130 -6.98 -8.37 -22.89
CA ASP A 130 -7.26 -6.97 -23.20
C ASP A 130 -7.31 -6.06 -21.96
N HIS A 131 -7.67 -6.59 -20.79
CA HIS A 131 -7.95 -5.79 -19.59
C HIS A 131 -7.05 -6.08 -18.37
N SER A 132 -6.23 -7.13 -18.40
CA SER A 132 -5.30 -7.41 -17.29
C SER A 132 -4.06 -6.53 -17.35
N ILE A 133 -3.49 -6.26 -16.19
CA ILE A 133 -2.17 -5.63 -16.09
C ILE A 133 -1.11 -6.59 -16.65
N PRO A 134 -0.20 -6.13 -17.54
CA PRO A 134 0.74 -7.00 -18.23
C PRO A 134 1.97 -7.25 -17.35
N PHE A 135 1.79 -7.95 -16.21
CA PHE A 135 2.86 -8.25 -15.26
C PHE A 135 4.05 -9.00 -15.88
N TRP A 136 3.81 -9.73 -16.98
CA TRP A 136 4.84 -10.41 -17.76
C TRP A 136 5.79 -9.45 -18.49
N SER A 137 5.36 -8.22 -18.75
CA SER A 137 6.16 -7.24 -19.48
C SER A 137 7.19 -6.57 -18.56
N PRO A 138 8.46 -6.42 -18.99
CA PRO A 138 9.45 -5.60 -18.28
C PRO A 138 9.12 -4.11 -18.23
N ARG A 139 8.04 -3.66 -18.90
CA ARG A 139 7.44 -2.32 -18.67
C ARG A 139 6.77 -2.22 -17.31
N TYR A 140 6.36 -3.34 -16.71
CA TYR A 140 5.77 -3.35 -15.38
C TYR A 140 6.85 -3.29 -14.30
N ASN A 141 6.84 -2.21 -13.52
CA ASN A 141 7.88 -1.86 -12.56
C ASN A 141 7.25 -1.15 -11.34
N ALA A 142 6.10 -1.64 -10.88
CA ALA A 142 5.24 -0.96 -9.90
C ALA A 142 5.19 -1.72 -8.57
N HIS A 143 4.20 -2.61 -8.39
CA HIS A 143 4.03 -3.41 -7.17
C HIS A 143 4.84 -4.71 -7.22
N MET A 144 4.82 -5.47 -6.11
CA MET A 144 5.40 -6.81 -5.94
C MET A 144 4.68 -7.90 -6.77
N ASN A 145 4.56 -7.67 -8.09
CA ASN A 145 4.03 -8.61 -9.08
C ASN A 145 4.94 -8.63 -10.31
N GLY A 146 5.04 -9.78 -10.95
CA GLY A 146 5.79 -9.98 -12.18
C GLY A 146 5.35 -11.25 -12.89
N ASP A 147 6.07 -11.65 -13.94
CA ASP A 147 5.86 -12.97 -14.54
C ASP A 147 6.09 -14.06 -13.48
N THR A 148 5.23 -15.08 -13.48
CA THR A 148 5.37 -16.20 -12.54
C THR A 148 6.28 -17.27 -13.14
N SER A 149 7.01 -17.97 -12.29
CA SER A 149 7.80 -19.12 -12.70
C SER A 149 6.91 -20.17 -13.37
N LEU A 150 7.33 -20.60 -14.56
CA LEU A 150 6.74 -21.71 -15.29
C LEU A 150 6.63 -22.99 -14.45
N PRO A 151 7.64 -23.43 -13.67
CA PRO A 151 7.49 -24.58 -12.78
C PRO A 151 6.42 -24.36 -11.70
N GLY A 152 6.32 -23.17 -11.10
CA GLY A 152 5.29 -22.86 -10.11
C GLY A 152 3.88 -22.99 -10.68
N MET A 153 3.66 -22.40 -11.88
CA MET A 153 2.38 -22.48 -12.59
C MET A 153 2.02 -23.92 -12.98
N LEU A 154 2.97 -24.66 -13.57
CA LEU A 154 2.74 -26.05 -13.99
C LEU A 154 2.46 -26.98 -12.81
N GLY A 155 3.17 -26.81 -11.70
CA GLY A 155 2.94 -27.60 -10.48
C GLY A 155 1.53 -27.38 -9.92
N TYR A 156 1.08 -26.12 -9.89
CA TYR A 156 -0.28 -25.79 -9.46
C TYR A 156 -1.33 -26.42 -10.38
N LEU A 157 -1.21 -26.21 -11.70
CA LEU A 157 -2.18 -26.73 -12.69
C LEU A 157 -2.25 -28.26 -12.67
N ALA A 158 -1.11 -28.95 -12.55
CA ALA A 158 -1.07 -30.40 -12.49
C ALA A 158 -1.80 -30.94 -11.25
N ALA A 159 -1.56 -30.35 -10.08
CA ALA A 159 -2.22 -30.75 -8.84
C ALA A 159 -3.71 -30.38 -8.80
N ALA A 160 -4.11 -29.28 -9.45
CA ALA A 160 -5.51 -28.86 -9.51
C ALA A 160 -6.43 -29.90 -10.18
N LEU A 161 -5.91 -30.71 -11.12
CA LEU A 161 -6.66 -31.81 -11.75
C LEU A 161 -7.02 -32.97 -10.80
N PHE A 162 -6.33 -33.05 -9.66
CA PHE A 162 -6.60 -33.99 -8.57
C PHE A 162 -7.31 -33.34 -7.38
N ASN A 163 -7.34 -31.99 -7.32
CA ASN A 163 -8.00 -31.18 -6.31
C ASN A 163 -7.76 -31.62 -4.84
N PRO A 164 -6.51 -31.87 -4.41
CA PRO A 164 -6.25 -32.33 -3.06
C PRO A 164 -6.49 -31.22 -2.03
N ASN A 165 -7.10 -31.58 -0.90
CA ASN A 165 -7.33 -30.67 0.22
C ASN A 165 -6.36 -30.98 1.36
N ASN A 166 -5.42 -30.07 1.60
CA ASN A 166 -4.36 -30.25 2.61
C ASN A 166 -4.85 -30.05 4.06
N VAL A 167 -6.14 -29.81 4.29
CA VAL A 167 -6.70 -29.74 5.66
C VAL A 167 -6.50 -31.04 6.42
N CYS A 168 -6.72 -32.18 5.78
CA CYS A 168 -6.55 -33.50 6.36
C CYS A 168 -5.79 -34.45 5.43
N THR A 169 -4.98 -35.33 6.04
CA THR A 169 -4.08 -36.23 5.32
C THR A 169 -4.82 -37.21 4.42
N GLU A 170 -6.00 -37.68 4.82
CA GLU A 170 -6.80 -38.64 4.04
C GLU A 170 -7.29 -38.07 2.70
N SER A 171 -7.50 -36.75 2.60
CA SER A 171 -7.86 -36.08 1.34
C SER A 171 -6.66 -35.57 0.54
N SER A 172 -5.44 -35.78 1.03
CA SER A 172 -4.22 -35.19 0.47
C SER A 172 -2.91 -35.90 0.87
N PRO A 173 -2.84 -37.24 0.86
CA PRO A 173 -1.72 -37.94 1.50
C PRO A 173 -0.36 -37.57 0.89
N LEU A 174 -0.31 -37.33 -0.42
CA LEU A 174 0.89 -36.86 -1.09
C LEU A 174 1.15 -35.36 -0.87
N THR A 175 0.15 -34.51 -1.10
CA THR A 175 0.36 -33.06 -1.08
C THR A 175 0.50 -32.49 0.32
N SER A 176 0.02 -33.18 1.36
CA SER A 176 0.33 -32.89 2.77
C SER A 176 1.82 -33.12 3.07
N VAL A 177 2.40 -34.21 2.58
CA VAL A 177 3.84 -34.49 2.74
C VAL A 177 4.67 -33.49 1.94
N ILE A 178 4.25 -33.14 0.72
CA ILE A 178 4.89 -32.10 -0.09
C ILE A 178 4.87 -30.76 0.65
N GLU A 179 3.77 -30.37 1.28
CA GLU A 179 3.71 -29.12 2.03
C GLU A 179 4.67 -29.09 3.22
N ARG A 180 4.80 -30.21 3.95
CA ARG A 180 5.80 -30.33 5.02
C ARG A 180 7.22 -30.20 4.48
N ASP A 181 7.51 -30.83 3.34
CA ASP A 181 8.81 -30.70 2.68
C ASP A 181 9.09 -29.25 2.29
N VAL A 182 8.11 -28.55 1.72
CA VAL A 182 8.19 -27.11 1.43
C VAL A 182 8.42 -26.29 2.70
N GLY A 183 7.70 -26.58 3.79
CA GLY A 183 7.90 -25.92 5.08
C GLY A 183 9.33 -26.07 5.61
N LEU A 184 9.89 -27.28 5.53
CA LEU A 184 11.28 -27.56 5.93
C LEU A 184 12.30 -26.91 4.99
N GLN A 185 12.06 -26.90 3.68
CA GLN A 185 12.88 -26.21 2.69
C GLN A 185 12.97 -24.71 2.99
N LEU A 186 11.84 -24.08 3.31
CA LEU A 186 11.79 -22.67 3.70
C LEU A 186 12.52 -22.44 5.03
N CYS A 187 12.27 -23.27 6.06
CA CYS A 187 12.99 -23.19 7.34
C CYS A 187 14.52 -23.27 7.14
N GLN A 188 15.00 -24.22 6.34
CA GLN A 188 16.42 -24.39 6.06
C GLN A 188 17.01 -23.17 5.34
N MET A 189 16.32 -22.67 4.31
CA MET A 189 16.74 -21.47 3.58
C MET A 189 16.80 -20.24 4.51
N LEU A 190 15.89 -20.12 5.48
CA LEU A 190 15.87 -19.03 6.45
C LEU A 190 16.92 -19.19 7.57
N GLY A 191 17.67 -20.30 7.57
CA GLY A 191 18.77 -20.57 8.49
C GLY A 191 18.38 -21.31 9.77
N TYR A 192 17.14 -21.84 9.86
CA TYR A 192 16.76 -22.73 10.95
C TYR A 192 17.40 -24.11 10.81
N ASP A 193 17.72 -24.73 11.95
CA ASP A 193 18.38 -26.03 12.00
C ASP A 193 17.38 -27.17 11.84
N ILE A 194 17.23 -27.65 10.61
CA ILE A 194 16.37 -28.79 10.28
C ILE A 194 17.01 -30.16 10.60
N SER A 195 18.29 -30.19 11.01
CA SER A 195 18.97 -31.42 11.41
C SER A 195 18.56 -31.88 12.81
N ASN A 196 17.94 -30.97 13.59
CA ASN A 196 17.38 -31.29 14.88
C ASN A 196 16.29 -32.38 14.75
N THR A 197 16.47 -33.48 15.49
CA THR A 197 15.53 -34.61 15.54
C THR A 197 14.67 -34.62 16.81
N GLU A 198 14.81 -33.61 17.67
CA GLU A 198 14.03 -33.45 18.90
C GLU A 198 12.63 -32.87 18.62
N SER A 199 11.81 -32.78 19.66
CA SER A 199 10.47 -32.19 19.62
C SER A 199 10.47 -30.73 19.13
N SER A 200 11.59 -30.02 19.29
CA SER A 200 11.79 -28.62 18.91
C SER A 200 12.16 -28.40 17.44
N LYS A 201 12.12 -29.42 16.59
CA LYS A 201 12.45 -29.31 15.16
C LYS A 201 11.68 -28.13 14.51
N PRO A 202 12.32 -27.29 13.69
CA PRO A 202 11.63 -26.22 12.97
C PRO A 202 10.46 -26.74 12.14
N TRP A 203 9.41 -25.95 12.03
CA TRP A 203 8.21 -26.31 11.28
C TRP A 203 7.73 -25.11 10.47
N GLY A 204 7.27 -25.37 9.24
CA GLY A 204 6.64 -24.35 8.42
C GLY A 204 5.50 -24.92 7.59
N HIS A 205 4.63 -24.04 7.11
CA HIS A 205 3.51 -24.40 6.24
C HIS A 205 3.13 -23.26 5.30
N ILE A 206 2.33 -23.58 4.27
CA ILE A 206 1.83 -22.62 3.30
C ILE A 206 0.53 -22.00 3.84
N VAL A 207 0.36 -20.70 3.68
CA VAL A 207 -0.90 -19.99 3.97
C VAL A 207 -1.41 -19.31 2.70
N CYS A 208 -2.64 -18.79 2.69
CA CYS A 208 -3.17 -18.07 1.53
C CYS A 208 -2.42 -16.76 1.25
N GLY A 209 -1.66 -16.24 2.21
CA GLY A 209 -0.75 -15.10 2.03
C GLY A 209 -0.17 -14.57 3.34
N GLY A 210 0.84 -13.70 3.24
CA GLY A 210 1.57 -13.15 4.39
C GLY A 210 0.72 -12.38 5.41
N SER A 211 -0.46 -11.87 5.03
CA SER A 211 -1.41 -11.30 6.00
C SER A 211 -1.92 -12.34 7.00
N VAL A 212 -2.14 -13.59 6.56
CA VAL A 212 -2.58 -14.69 7.42
C VAL A 212 -1.40 -15.24 8.21
N ALA A 213 -0.20 -15.36 7.61
CA ALA A 213 1.02 -15.72 8.34
C ALA A 213 1.32 -14.74 9.49
N ASN A 214 1.21 -13.42 9.26
CA ASN A 214 1.37 -12.40 10.29
C ASN A 214 0.26 -12.48 11.37
N LEU A 215 -0.96 -12.85 10.99
CA LEU A 215 -2.05 -13.08 11.94
C LEU A 215 -1.77 -14.32 12.83
N GLU A 216 -1.30 -15.42 12.23
CA GLU A 216 -0.93 -16.65 12.94
C GLU A 216 0.26 -16.44 13.87
N SER A 217 1.27 -15.68 13.44
CA SER A 217 2.43 -15.34 14.29
C SER A 217 2.01 -14.47 15.49
N MET A 218 1.04 -13.58 15.28
CA MET A 218 0.46 -12.78 16.37
C MET A 218 -0.38 -13.64 17.31
N TRP A 219 -1.18 -14.56 16.77
CA TRP A 219 -2.01 -15.47 17.57
C TRP A 219 -1.16 -16.40 18.43
N SER A 220 -0.10 -16.99 17.86
CA SER A 220 0.84 -17.85 18.58
C SER A 220 1.61 -17.08 19.66
N ALA A 221 2.19 -15.91 19.35
CA ALA A 221 2.91 -15.11 20.36
C ALA A 221 1.98 -14.57 21.47
N ARG A 222 0.73 -14.24 21.16
CA ARG A 222 -0.30 -13.91 22.15
C ARG A 222 -0.52 -15.07 23.11
N ASN A 223 -0.79 -16.25 22.57
CA ASN A 223 -1.09 -17.44 23.39
C ASN A 223 0.13 -17.90 24.19
N MET A 224 1.33 -17.80 23.62
CA MET A 224 2.59 -18.07 24.31
C MET A 224 2.73 -17.23 25.58
N LYS A 225 2.47 -15.91 25.47
CA LYS A 225 2.64 -14.96 26.58
C LYS A 225 1.78 -15.31 27.80
N PHE A 226 0.59 -15.85 27.58
CA PHE A 226 -0.38 -16.18 28.65
C PHE A 226 -0.34 -17.65 29.09
N TYR A 227 0.43 -18.50 28.42
CA TYR A 227 0.54 -19.91 28.78
C TYR A 227 1.01 -20.12 30.24
N PRO A 228 2.05 -19.42 30.73
CA PRO A 228 2.48 -19.57 32.13
C PRO A 228 1.40 -19.14 33.13
N LEU A 229 0.60 -18.12 32.83
CA LEU A 229 -0.49 -17.71 33.72
C LEU A 229 -1.65 -18.71 33.74
N SER A 230 -1.89 -19.36 32.59
CA SER A 230 -2.87 -20.45 32.50
C SER A 230 -2.41 -21.64 33.35
N LEU A 231 -1.11 -21.96 33.32
CA LEU A 231 -0.51 -22.99 34.17
C LEU A 231 -0.57 -22.63 35.66
N ALA A 232 -0.31 -21.36 36.02
CA ALA A 232 -0.44 -20.89 37.39
C ALA A 232 -1.86 -21.12 37.93
N CYS A 233 -2.90 -20.83 37.13
CA CYS A 233 -4.28 -21.14 37.51
C CYS A 233 -4.53 -22.64 37.68
N ALA A 234 -3.92 -23.48 36.83
CA ALA A 234 -4.08 -24.93 36.92
C ALA A 234 -3.35 -25.58 38.11
N MET A 235 -2.39 -24.87 38.72
CA MET A 235 -1.63 -25.29 39.90
C MET A 235 -2.14 -24.70 41.21
N GLU A 236 -3.08 -23.73 41.20
CA GLU A 236 -3.64 -23.14 42.42
C GLU A 236 -4.21 -24.22 43.37
N PRO A 237 -4.22 -24.00 44.69
CA PRO A 237 -4.76 -24.97 45.64
C PRO A 237 -6.19 -25.42 45.28
N GLY A 238 -6.38 -26.73 45.10
CA GLY A 238 -7.65 -27.32 44.65
C GLY A 238 -7.86 -27.37 43.13
N ALA A 239 -6.90 -26.90 42.34
CA ALA A 239 -6.87 -27.08 40.89
C ALA A 239 -6.22 -28.42 40.50
N PRO A 240 -6.40 -28.91 39.26
CA PRO A 240 -5.98 -30.25 38.87
C PRO A 240 -4.48 -30.56 38.97
N LEU A 241 -3.61 -29.55 39.03
CA LEU A 241 -2.15 -29.69 39.15
C LEU A 241 -1.61 -29.16 40.49
N ASP A 242 -2.45 -29.03 41.52
CA ASP A 242 -2.02 -28.52 42.84
C ASP A 242 -0.95 -29.40 43.52
N PHE A 243 -0.92 -30.69 43.22
CA PHE A 243 0.04 -31.65 43.76
C PHE A 243 1.50 -31.37 43.38
N ILE A 244 1.77 -30.49 42.40
CA ILE A 244 3.12 -30.04 42.02
C ILE A 244 3.37 -28.55 42.32
N TYR A 245 2.44 -27.89 43.02
CA TYR A 245 2.51 -26.46 43.34
C TYR A 245 3.79 -26.07 44.09
N ASP A 246 4.24 -26.93 45.01
CA ASP A 246 5.44 -26.71 45.83
C ASP A 246 6.69 -27.44 45.30
N GLU A 247 6.63 -28.04 44.09
CA GLU A 247 7.73 -28.83 43.52
C GLU A 247 8.24 -28.31 42.18
N PHE A 248 7.35 -27.80 41.31
CA PHE A 248 7.74 -27.44 39.94
C PHE A 248 8.56 -26.16 39.89
N SER A 249 9.83 -26.25 39.47
CA SER A 249 10.70 -25.09 39.28
C SER A 249 10.74 -24.60 37.84
N ILE A 250 11.09 -23.33 37.62
CA ILE A 250 11.18 -22.70 36.30
C ILE A 250 12.39 -21.77 36.22
N GLU A 251 13.06 -21.73 35.07
CA GLU A 251 14.11 -20.75 34.79
C GLU A 251 13.48 -19.43 34.30
N LEU A 252 13.76 -18.33 35.00
CA LEU A 252 13.37 -16.98 34.59
C LEU A 252 14.22 -16.51 33.40
N CYS A 253 13.80 -15.44 32.71
CA CYS A 253 14.62 -14.93 31.60
C CYS A 253 16.02 -14.44 32.01
N THR A 254 16.21 -14.08 33.28
CA THR A 254 17.49 -13.70 33.86
C THR A 254 18.45 -14.87 34.03
N GLY A 255 17.97 -16.11 33.88
CA GLY A 255 18.71 -17.35 34.17
C GLY A 255 18.60 -17.83 35.61
N GLU A 256 17.88 -17.11 36.49
CA GLU A 256 17.58 -17.56 37.85
C GLU A 256 16.52 -18.68 37.82
N THR A 257 16.71 -19.75 38.59
CA THR A 257 15.69 -20.79 38.78
C THR A 257 14.92 -20.52 40.07
N LYS A 258 13.59 -20.53 40.00
CA LYS A 258 12.69 -20.40 41.16
C LYS A 258 11.62 -21.46 41.15
N LEU A 259 10.97 -21.67 42.30
CA LEU A 259 9.72 -22.41 42.34
C LEU A 259 8.66 -21.65 41.51
N PHE A 260 7.90 -22.34 40.69
CA PHE A 260 6.94 -21.73 39.76
C PHE A 260 5.83 -20.97 40.50
N SER A 261 5.40 -21.48 41.65
CA SER A 261 4.43 -20.81 42.52
C SER A 261 4.96 -19.55 43.21
N GLU A 262 6.28 -19.38 43.31
CA GLU A 262 6.92 -18.17 43.87
C GLU A 262 7.23 -17.12 42.79
N ALA A 263 7.10 -17.46 41.51
CA ALA A 263 7.33 -16.52 40.41
C ALA A 263 6.21 -15.46 40.38
N THR A 264 6.61 -14.20 40.36
CA THR A 264 5.69 -13.07 40.21
C THR A 264 5.03 -13.08 38.84
N THR A 265 3.87 -12.41 38.71
CA THR A 265 3.20 -12.21 37.42
C THR A 265 4.14 -11.61 36.37
N TRP A 266 4.99 -10.64 36.76
CA TRP A 266 5.98 -10.05 35.86
C TRP A 266 7.01 -11.07 35.37
N GLU A 267 7.53 -11.92 36.26
CA GLU A 267 8.49 -12.97 35.90
C GLU A 267 7.87 -14.02 34.97
N LEU A 268 6.64 -14.48 35.27
CA LEU A 268 5.90 -15.44 34.44
C LEU A 268 5.61 -14.90 33.03
N LEU A 269 5.29 -13.61 32.91
CA LEU A 269 5.08 -12.95 31.61
C LEU A 269 6.37 -12.71 30.83
N ASN A 270 7.53 -12.90 31.45
CA ASN A 270 8.83 -12.66 30.85
C ASN A 270 9.68 -13.92 30.79
N LEU A 271 9.09 -15.13 30.84
CA LEU A 271 9.83 -16.35 30.50
C LEU A 271 10.36 -16.28 29.05
N LYS A 272 11.47 -16.98 28.77
CA LYS A 272 11.98 -17.12 27.39
C LYS A 272 11.01 -18.00 26.58
N PRO A 273 10.87 -17.78 25.25
CA PRO A 273 10.07 -18.66 24.40
C PRO A 273 10.41 -20.14 24.60
N ASP A 274 11.70 -20.50 24.52
CA ASP A 274 12.19 -21.88 24.68
C ASP A 274 11.78 -22.45 26.06
N THR A 275 11.89 -21.67 27.14
CA THR A 275 11.43 -22.07 28.48
C THR A 275 9.93 -22.40 28.52
N ILE A 276 9.09 -21.63 27.82
CA ILE A 276 7.65 -21.87 27.77
C ILE A 276 7.35 -23.17 27.00
N PHE A 277 8.06 -23.38 25.87
CA PHE A 277 7.88 -24.57 25.04
C PHE A 277 8.35 -25.86 25.71
N ASP A 278 9.29 -25.78 26.65
CA ASP A 278 9.77 -26.94 27.41
C ASP A 278 8.81 -27.38 28.52
N ILE A 279 7.88 -26.53 28.97
CA ILE A 279 6.96 -26.84 30.08
C ILE A 279 6.20 -28.16 29.88
N PRO A 280 5.50 -28.42 28.75
CA PRO A 280 4.75 -29.66 28.59
C PRO A 280 5.61 -30.92 28.68
N GLU A 281 6.80 -30.88 28.09
CA GLU A 281 7.76 -31.99 28.12
C GLU A 281 8.35 -32.19 29.52
N ARG A 282 8.67 -31.10 30.23
CA ARG A 282 9.10 -31.15 31.63
C ARG A 282 8.03 -31.73 32.54
N LEU A 283 6.78 -31.28 32.41
CA LEU A 283 5.66 -31.80 33.21
C LEU A 283 5.44 -33.31 32.97
N GLN A 284 5.64 -33.77 31.73
CA GLN A 284 5.58 -35.19 31.41
C GLN A 284 6.77 -35.97 32.00
N ASN A 285 8.00 -35.47 31.82
CA ASN A 285 9.21 -36.20 32.20
C ASN A 285 9.47 -36.18 33.71
N GLU A 286 9.17 -35.08 34.38
CA GLU A 286 9.42 -34.89 35.82
C GLU A 286 8.27 -35.45 36.68
N TYR A 287 7.01 -35.37 36.22
CA TYR A 287 5.82 -35.69 37.03
C TYR A 287 4.85 -36.69 36.38
N ALA A 288 5.23 -37.31 35.26
CA ALA A 288 4.40 -38.27 34.52
C ALA A 288 3.02 -37.72 34.07
N ILE A 289 2.89 -36.40 33.91
CA ILE A 289 1.65 -35.78 33.43
C ILE A 289 1.52 -36.06 31.94
N SER A 290 0.52 -36.87 31.56
CA SER A 290 0.27 -37.16 30.15
C SER A 290 -0.22 -35.91 29.40
N ALA A 291 0.02 -35.86 28.10
CA ALA A 291 -0.41 -34.75 27.24
C ALA A 291 -1.93 -34.49 27.30
N GLY A 292 -2.72 -35.56 27.39
CA GLY A 292 -4.18 -35.50 27.54
C GLY A 292 -4.61 -34.96 28.92
N ALA A 293 -3.95 -35.40 30.00
CA ALA A 293 -4.20 -34.88 31.34
C ALA A 293 -3.83 -33.39 31.43
N LEU A 294 -2.70 -32.98 30.85
CA LEU A 294 -2.29 -31.58 30.79
C LEU A 294 -3.29 -30.72 30.01
N SER A 295 -3.80 -31.23 28.88
CA SER A 295 -4.79 -30.52 28.05
C SER A 295 -6.10 -30.33 28.82
N ALA A 296 -6.58 -31.38 29.49
CA ALA A 296 -7.77 -31.29 30.33
C ALA A 296 -7.60 -30.32 31.52
N ALA A 297 -6.41 -30.32 32.15
CA ALA A 297 -6.11 -29.43 33.28
C ALA A 297 -6.01 -27.95 32.87
N LEU A 298 -5.36 -27.65 31.74
CA LEU A 298 -5.18 -26.28 31.26
C LEU A 298 -6.41 -25.72 30.52
N GLY A 299 -7.22 -26.59 29.91
CA GLY A 299 -8.33 -26.21 29.02
C GLY A 299 -9.20 -25.06 29.51
N PRO A 300 -9.69 -25.06 30.77
CA PRO A 300 -10.49 -23.98 31.33
C PRO A 300 -9.77 -22.63 31.47
N TYR A 301 -8.44 -22.64 31.56
CA TYR A 301 -7.60 -21.48 31.89
C TYR A 301 -6.88 -20.88 30.68
N LEU A 302 -6.73 -21.66 29.60
CA LEU A 302 -6.15 -21.18 28.35
C LEU A 302 -6.92 -19.98 27.79
N ILE A 303 -6.20 -18.97 27.27
CA ILE A 303 -6.85 -17.78 26.69
C ILE A 303 -7.61 -18.06 25.40
N GLN A 304 -7.31 -19.19 24.75
CA GLN A 304 -8.12 -19.73 23.66
C GLN A 304 -9.55 -20.08 24.12
N THR A 305 -9.73 -20.41 25.40
CA THR A 305 -11.01 -20.80 26.01
C THR A 305 -11.65 -19.63 26.76
N CYS A 306 -10.92 -19.02 27.70
CA CYS A 306 -11.48 -18.02 28.60
C CYS A 306 -11.36 -16.57 28.08
N GLY A 307 -10.53 -16.34 27.05
CA GLY A 307 -10.18 -14.99 26.61
C GLY A 307 -9.09 -14.35 27.49
N LYS A 308 -8.22 -13.54 26.88
CA LYS A 308 -7.05 -12.96 27.57
C LYS A 308 -7.44 -12.02 28.73
N ASP A 309 -8.56 -11.29 28.59
CA ASP A 309 -8.95 -10.23 29.52
C ASP A 309 -9.29 -10.79 30.91
N ILE A 310 -9.73 -12.05 30.98
CA ILE A 310 -9.99 -12.76 32.24
C ILE A 310 -8.69 -12.94 33.02
N LEU A 311 -7.62 -13.38 32.34
CA LEU A 311 -6.30 -13.51 32.97
C LEU A 311 -5.69 -12.15 33.27
N GLU A 312 -5.81 -11.16 32.37
CA GLU A 312 -5.34 -9.80 32.62
C GLU A 312 -5.95 -9.21 33.90
N HIS A 313 -7.27 -9.39 34.10
CA HIS A 313 -7.95 -8.95 35.31
C HIS A 313 -7.53 -9.76 36.55
N LYS A 314 -7.48 -11.10 36.46
CA LYS A 314 -7.09 -11.97 37.59
C LYS A 314 -5.70 -11.65 38.12
N PHE A 315 -4.75 -11.39 37.23
CA PHE A 315 -3.36 -11.12 37.59
C PHE A 315 -3.01 -9.63 37.68
N GLY A 316 -4.00 -8.72 37.59
CA GLY A 316 -3.79 -7.27 37.72
C GLY A 316 -2.82 -6.68 36.70
N MET A 317 -2.83 -7.21 35.48
CA MET A 317 -1.83 -6.90 34.45
C MET A 317 -2.20 -5.68 33.62
N LYS A 318 -1.16 -5.01 33.11
CA LYS A 318 -1.31 -4.07 31.99
C LYS A 318 -1.40 -4.85 30.67
N PRO A 319 -2.21 -4.38 29.70
CA PRO A 319 -2.23 -4.97 28.36
C PRO A 319 -0.83 -4.97 27.74
N SER A 320 -0.42 -6.14 27.25
CA SER A 320 0.90 -6.32 26.63
C SER A 320 1.00 -5.57 25.30
N LYS A 321 2.23 -5.27 24.86
CA LYS A 321 2.52 -4.47 23.65
C LYS A 321 3.24 -5.27 22.57
N TYR A 322 3.04 -4.86 21.32
CA TYR A 322 3.86 -5.23 20.17
C TYR A 322 4.66 -4.00 19.72
N PHE A 323 5.86 -4.24 19.20
CA PHE A 323 6.65 -3.20 18.54
C PHE A 323 6.94 -3.59 17.09
N VAL A 324 6.78 -2.64 16.18
CA VAL A 324 7.13 -2.81 14.76
C VAL A 324 7.54 -1.46 14.18
N GLY A 325 8.39 -1.45 13.16
CA GLY A 325 8.76 -0.22 12.46
C GLY A 325 7.54 0.50 11.89
N THR A 326 7.57 1.84 11.83
CA THR A 326 6.44 2.65 11.30
C THR A 326 6.06 2.27 9.86
N THR A 327 7.00 1.71 9.09
CA THR A 327 6.84 1.17 7.73
C THR A 327 6.15 -0.21 7.67
N LYS A 328 5.53 -0.65 8.76
CA LYS A 328 4.76 -1.91 8.86
C LYS A 328 3.70 -2.02 7.77
N HIS A 329 3.48 -3.24 7.29
CA HIS A 329 2.33 -3.55 6.47
C HIS A 329 1.01 -3.46 7.28
N TYR A 330 -0.09 -3.05 6.64
CA TYR A 330 -1.40 -2.88 7.28
C TYR A 330 -1.96 -4.17 7.91
N SER A 331 -1.39 -5.35 7.59
CA SER A 331 -1.74 -6.61 8.24
C SER A 331 -1.52 -6.60 9.74
N TRP A 332 -0.59 -5.81 10.26
CA TRP A 332 -0.29 -5.75 11.69
C TRP A 332 -1.43 -5.14 12.53
N PRO A 333 -1.89 -3.88 12.28
CA PRO A 333 -3.04 -3.35 12.99
C PRO A 333 -4.33 -4.15 12.72
N LYS A 334 -4.50 -4.70 11.51
CA LYS A 334 -5.63 -5.60 11.18
C LYS A 334 -5.59 -6.89 12.02
N GLY A 335 -4.42 -7.54 12.12
CA GLY A 335 -4.24 -8.75 12.91
C GLY A 335 -4.47 -8.51 14.40
N ALA A 336 -4.05 -7.35 14.91
CA ALA A 336 -4.29 -6.95 16.30
C ALA A 336 -5.78 -6.81 16.60
N ALA A 337 -6.55 -6.23 15.67
CA ALA A 337 -8.00 -6.15 15.80
C ALA A 337 -8.65 -7.54 15.79
N VAL A 338 -8.26 -8.42 14.86
CA VAL A 338 -8.81 -9.78 14.73
C VAL A 338 -8.48 -10.66 15.95
N THR A 339 -7.29 -10.55 16.52
CA THR A 339 -6.86 -11.33 17.70
C THR A 339 -7.38 -10.78 19.02
N GLY A 340 -8.16 -9.69 19.02
CA GLY A 340 -8.64 -9.04 20.24
C GLY A 340 -7.54 -8.34 21.05
N ILE A 341 -6.39 -8.06 20.45
CA ILE A 341 -5.30 -7.27 21.06
C ILE A 341 -5.63 -5.77 20.96
N GLY A 342 -6.23 -5.33 19.85
CA GLY A 342 -6.51 -3.92 19.56
C GLY A 342 -5.31 -3.20 18.93
N SER A 343 -5.55 -2.39 17.90
CA SER A 343 -4.50 -1.72 17.13
C SER A 343 -3.67 -0.72 17.95
N GLU A 344 -4.22 -0.14 19.01
CA GLU A 344 -3.49 0.75 19.94
C GLU A 344 -2.37 0.05 20.73
N HIS A 345 -2.31 -1.28 20.69
CA HIS A 345 -1.25 -2.07 21.33
C HIS A 345 -0.15 -2.48 20.33
N ILE A 346 -0.30 -2.13 19.05
CA ILE A 346 0.79 -2.17 18.07
C ILE A 346 1.49 -0.81 18.11
N LEU A 347 2.62 -0.75 18.82
CA LEU A 347 3.40 0.46 18.97
C LEU A 347 4.39 0.62 17.83
N ASP A 348 4.36 1.82 17.26
CA ASP A 348 5.23 2.19 16.17
C ASP A 348 6.62 2.60 16.67
N VAL A 349 7.64 1.97 16.11
CA VAL A 349 9.03 2.36 16.27
C VAL A 349 9.41 3.28 15.11
N PRO A 350 9.85 4.53 15.37
CA PRO A 350 10.32 5.43 14.33
C PRO A 350 11.39 4.81 13.43
N VAL A 351 11.51 5.32 12.22
CA VAL A 351 12.50 4.88 11.23
C VAL A 351 13.65 5.87 11.08
N ASP A 352 14.80 5.36 10.64
CA ASP A 352 15.97 6.12 10.22
C ASP A 352 15.78 6.74 8.83
N ILE A 353 16.83 7.43 8.35
CA ILE A 353 16.82 8.09 7.03
C ILE A 353 16.73 7.13 5.84
N ASP A 354 17.01 5.84 6.03
CA ASP A 354 16.90 4.79 5.02
C ASP A 354 15.55 4.04 5.15
N ALA A 355 14.60 4.58 5.93
CA ALA A 355 13.27 4.02 6.22
C ALA A 355 13.31 2.63 6.93
N ARG A 356 14.38 2.36 7.69
CA ARG A 356 14.53 1.17 8.53
C ARG A 356 14.22 1.51 9.98
N MET A 357 13.73 0.55 10.77
CA MET A 357 13.51 0.73 12.20
C MET A 357 14.74 1.29 12.93
N ASP A 358 14.56 2.36 13.71
CA ASP A 358 15.62 2.88 14.60
C ASP A 358 15.68 2.06 15.90
N VAL A 359 16.72 1.23 16.00
CA VAL A 359 17.00 0.37 17.17
C VAL A 359 17.14 1.18 18.45
N SER A 360 17.63 2.43 18.37
CA SER A 360 17.79 3.30 19.55
C SER A 360 16.43 3.69 20.10
N LYS A 361 15.46 3.97 19.23
CA LYS A 361 14.07 4.25 19.62
C LYS A 361 13.35 3.04 20.14
N LEU A 362 13.61 1.86 19.57
CA LEU A 362 13.14 0.60 20.15
C LEU A 362 13.71 0.39 21.57
N ASP A 363 15.01 0.65 21.78
CA ASP A 363 15.64 0.53 23.10
C ASP A 363 14.98 1.46 24.14
N GLU A 364 14.75 2.73 23.78
CA GLU A 364 14.01 3.69 24.63
C GLU A 364 12.62 3.17 25.03
N GLN A 365 11.85 2.66 24.06
CA GLN A 365 10.50 2.15 24.29
C GLN A 365 10.48 0.85 25.12
N LEU A 366 11.40 -0.08 24.86
CA LEU A 366 11.54 -1.31 25.67
C LEU A 366 11.97 -0.99 27.11
N HIS A 367 12.83 0.01 27.31
CA HIS A 367 13.21 0.47 28.64
C HIS A 367 12.01 0.98 29.42
N GLN A 368 11.14 1.74 28.76
CA GLN A 368 9.90 2.23 29.35
C GLN A 368 8.96 1.07 29.74
N CYS A 369 8.85 0.04 28.90
CA CYS A 369 8.11 -1.19 29.23
C CYS A 369 8.67 -1.88 30.48
N LEU A 370 9.99 -2.00 30.59
CA LEU A 370 10.64 -2.57 31.78
C LEU A 370 10.32 -1.77 33.05
N ILE A 371 10.49 -0.45 33.04
CA ILE A 371 10.24 0.41 34.21
C ILE A 371 8.77 0.37 34.62
N THR A 372 7.86 0.36 33.66
CA THR A 372 6.41 0.40 33.93
C THR A 372 5.79 -0.97 34.14
N GLN A 373 6.58 -2.05 34.07
CA GLN A 373 6.13 -3.44 34.07
C GLN A 373 5.01 -3.69 33.05
N THR A 374 5.19 -3.19 31.82
CA THR A 374 4.30 -3.44 30.69
C THR A 374 4.89 -4.58 29.85
N PRO A 375 4.26 -5.77 29.79
CA PRO A 375 4.85 -6.91 29.09
C PRO A 375 4.83 -6.71 27.57
N VAL A 376 5.74 -7.41 26.88
CA VAL A 376 5.90 -7.32 25.43
C VAL A 376 5.63 -8.68 24.80
N PHE A 377 4.66 -8.75 23.90
CA PHE A 377 4.38 -9.96 23.13
C PHE A 377 5.55 -10.28 22.20
N ALA A 378 5.81 -9.39 21.25
CA ALA A 378 6.90 -9.53 20.30
C ALA A 378 7.42 -8.18 19.79
N VAL A 379 8.64 -8.21 19.26
CA VAL A 379 9.18 -7.19 18.36
C VAL A 379 9.21 -7.77 16.95
N VAL A 380 8.71 -7.00 15.98
CA VAL A 380 8.66 -7.36 14.57
C VAL A 380 9.77 -6.62 13.84
N ALA A 381 10.66 -7.36 13.17
CA ALA A 381 11.59 -6.78 12.20
C ALA A 381 11.02 -6.97 10.79
N VAL A 382 10.83 -5.87 10.04
CA VAL A 382 10.38 -5.90 8.65
C VAL A 382 11.57 -6.15 7.73
N MET A 383 11.57 -7.28 7.05
CA MET A 383 12.67 -7.73 6.20
C MET A 383 12.29 -7.49 4.75
N GLY A 384 12.32 -6.22 4.34
CA GLY A 384 11.86 -5.76 3.03
C GLY A 384 10.52 -5.06 3.10
N SER A 385 10.53 -3.78 3.52
CA SER A 385 9.33 -2.95 3.62
C SER A 385 8.63 -2.76 2.27
N THR A 386 7.30 -2.60 2.30
CA THR A 386 6.47 -2.60 1.08
C THR A 386 6.79 -1.48 0.11
N GLU A 387 7.11 -0.29 0.64
CA GLU A 387 7.29 0.91 -0.17
C GLU A 387 8.77 1.17 -0.55
N HIS A 388 9.73 0.59 0.19
CA HIS A 388 11.15 0.95 0.08
C HIS A 388 12.07 -0.26 -0.08
N GLY A 389 11.58 -1.48 0.14
CA GLY A 389 12.42 -2.67 0.22
C GLY A 389 13.42 -2.62 1.37
N ALA A 390 13.20 -1.74 2.36
CA ALA A 390 14.12 -1.51 3.48
C ALA A 390 14.18 -2.74 4.39
N VAL A 391 15.38 -3.06 4.89
CA VAL A 391 15.61 -4.20 5.77
C VAL A 391 15.90 -3.72 7.18
N ASP A 392 15.02 -4.04 8.11
CA ASP A 392 15.17 -3.68 9.51
C ASP A 392 16.40 -4.35 10.14
N PRO A 393 17.03 -3.70 11.12
CA PRO A 393 18.22 -4.18 11.81
C PRO A 393 17.90 -5.29 12.83
N ILE A 394 17.42 -6.44 12.36
CA ILE A 394 17.07 -7.61 13.21
C ILE A 394 18.24 -8.06 14.09
N LYS A 395 19.50 -7.89 13.65
CA LYS A 395 20.68 -8.11 14.48
C LYS A 395 20.64 -7.28 15.76
N GLY A 396 20.27 -6.00 15.65
CA GLY A 396 20.08 -5.11 16.80
C GLY A 396 18.92 -5.55 17.69
N VAL A 397 17.80 -6.01 17.10
CA VAL A 397 16.65 -6.53 17.85
C VAL A 397 17.04 -7.77 18.69
N VAL A 398 17.80 -8.70 18.11
CA VAL A 398 18.31 -9.89 18.83
C VAL A 398 19.24 -9.51 19.99
N GLN A 399 20.10 -8.51 19.77
CA GLN A 399 20.97 -7.96 20.82
C GLN A 399 20.16 -7.30 21.94
N LEU A 400 19.11 -6.54 21.61
CA LEU A 400 18.20 -5.95 22.59
C LEU A 400 17.45 -7.02 23.37
N ARG A 401 16.96 -8.10 22.74
CA ARG A 401 16.34 -9.22 23.47
C ARG A 401 17.28 -9.79 24.52
N SER A 402 18.54 -10.02 24.15
CA SER A 402 19.57 -10.53 25.07
C SER A 402 19.84 -9.55 26.22
N LYS A 403 19.97 -8.24 25.91
CA LYS A 403 20.15 -7.17 26.91
C LYS A 403 18.98 -7.13 27.91
N TYR A 404 17.75 -7.17 27.42
CA TYR A 404 16.55 -7.04 28.26
C TYR A 404 16.23 -8.30 29.06
N GLN A 405 16.54 -9.50 28.54
CA GLN A 405 16.39 -10.74 29.29
C GLN A 405 17.26 -10.75 30.55
N ALA A 406 18.49 -10.22 30.46
CA ALA A 406 19.36 -10.01 31.63
C ALA A 406 18.79 -9.01 32.65
N LEU A 407 17.83 -8.18 32.25
CA LEU A 407 17.14 -7.19 33.10
C LEU A 407 15.73 -7.64 33.53
N GLY A 408 15.30 -8.85 33.15
CA GLY A 408 13.98 -9.39 33.52
C GLY A 408 12.84 -9.07 32.55
N LEU A 409 13.12 -8.66 31.31
CA LEU A 409 12.13 -8.47 30.23
C LEU A 409 12.42 -9.39 29.04
N SER A 410 11.42 -10.13 28.58
CA SER A 410 11.54 -11.07 27.44
C SER A 410 10.36 -10.90 26.47
N PHE A 411 10.65 -11.12 25.19
CA PHE A 411 9.70 -10.98 24.10
C PHE A 411 10.04 -11.92 22.94
N ALA A 412 9.04 -12.27 22.14
CA ALA A 412 9.27 -12.98 20.88
C ALA A 412 9.87 -12.04 19.82
N ILE A 413 10.62 -12.59 18.87
CA ILE A 413 11.04 -11.89 17.66
C ILE A 413 10.31 -12.52 16.49
N HIS A 414 9.56 -11.71 15.75
CA HIS A 414 9.00 -12.11 14.47
C HIS A 414 9.74 -11.37 13.35
N ALA A 415 10.10 -12.05 12.28
CA ALA A 415 10.58 -11.40 11.07
C ALA A 415 9.47 -11.40 10.01
N ASP A 416 8.96 -10.22 9.67
CA ASP A 416 8.07 -10.07 8.52
C ASP A 416 8.92 -10.04 7.24
N ALA A 417 9.25 -11.24 6.75
CA ALA A 417 10.05 -11.44 5.55
C ALA A 417 9.17 -11.85 4.36
N ALA A 418 7.91 -11.39 4.33
CA ALA A 418 6.99 -11.66 3.23
C ALA A 418 7.65 -11.33 1.88
N TRP A 419 8.31 -10.18 1.78
CA TRP A 419 9.11 -9.82 0.61
C TRP A 419 10.54 -10.37 0.66
N GLY A 420 11.28 -10.14 1.74
CA GLY A 420 12.73 -10.42 1.78
C GLY A 420 13.14 -11.86 2.04
N GLY A 421 12.21 -12.77 2.33
CA GLY A 421 12.53 -14.12 2.76
C GLY A 421 13.32 -14.94 1.72
N TYR A 422 12.94 -14.88 0.44
CA TYR A 422 13.66 -15.61 -0.62
C TYR A 422 15.06 -15.06 -0.89
N TYR A 423 15.38 -13.83 -0.47
CA TYR A 423 16.74 -13.31 -0.55
C TYR A 423 17.70 -14.00 0.43
N ALA A 424 17.19 -14.78 1.40
CA ALA A 424 18.04 -15.66 2.20
C ALA A 424 18.74 -16.75 1.35
N SER A 425 18.25 -17.04 0.14
CA SER A 425 18.92 -17.94 -0.81
C SER A 425 20.35 -17.51 -1.16
N PHE A 426 20.68 -16.21 -1.09
CA PHE A 426 22.05 -15.70 -1.29
C PHE A 426 23.07 -16.23 -0.26
N LEU A 427 22.60 -16.71 0.89
CA LEU A 427 23.44 -17.16 2.01
C LEU A 427 23.87 -18.62 1.89
N HIS A 428 23.28 -19.37 0.95
CA HIS A 428 23.51 -20.81 0.80
C HIS A 428 24.28 -21.09 -0.49
N GLU A 429 25.52 -21.52 -0.34
CA GLU A 429 26.36 -21.98 -1.46
C GLU A 429 26.06 -23.45 -1.76
N PRO A 430 25.60 -23.81 -2.97
CA PRO A 430 25.34 -25.19 -3.33
C PRO A 430 26.59 -25.85 -3.95
N ASP A 431 26.67 -27.18 -3.87
CA ASP A 431 27.67 -27.97 -4.60
C ASP A 431 27.17 -28.30 -6.03
N VAL A 432 26.83 -27.25 -6.79
CA VAL A 432 26.28 -27.37 -8.16
C VAL A 432 27.09 -26.50 -9.12
N PRO A 433 27.59 -27.04 -10.25
CA PRO A 433 28.32 -26.26 -11.24
C PRO A 433 27.48 -25.11 -11.80
N GLN A 434 28.13 -23.96 -12.02
CA GLN A 434 27.51 -22.80 -12.68
C GLN A 434 28.01 -22.68 -14.12
N PRO A 435 27.12 -22.38 -15.09
CA PRO A 435 27.54 -21.93 -16.40
C PRO A 435 28.42 -20.68 -16.31
N ASN A 436 29.38 -20.55 -17.24
CA ASN A 436 30.29 -19.40 -17.29
C ASN A 436 29.69 -18.24 -18.10
N GLY A 437 29.96 -17.00 -17.67
CA GLY A 437 29.51 -15.80 -18.38
C GLY A 437 28.04 -15.43 -18.12
N SER A 438 27.71 -14.15 -18.28
CA SER A 438 26.32 -13.66 -18.28
C SER A 438 26.23 -12.32 -19.00
N ILE A 439 25.21 -12.13 -19.84
CA ILE A 439 24.88 -10.83 -20.45
C ILE A 439 24.13 -9.90 -19.49
N VAL A 440 23.57 -10.45 -18.42
CA VAL A 440 22.98 -9.70 -17.30
C VAL A 440 23.80 -10.01 -16.04
N PRO A 441 24.49 -9.03 -15.45
CA PRO A 441 25.21 -9.23 -14.20
C PRO A 441 24.28 -9.64 -13.06
N GLU A 442 24.75 -10.55 -12.22
CA GLU A 442 24.15 -10.79 -10.91
C GLU A 442 24.73 -9.77 -9.91
N GLN A 443 23.87 -9.06 -9.20
CA GLN A 443 24.29 -8.15 -8.15
C GLN A 443 24.20 -8.82 -6.78
N ALA A 444 25.29 -8.72 -6.01
CA ALA A 444 25.31 -9.17 -4.62
C ALA A 444 24.52 -8.21 -3.71
N LEU A 445 23.97 -8.76 -2.63
CA LEU A 445 23.42 -8.00 -1.50
C LEU A 445 24.47 -7.07 -0.90
N SER A 446 24.04 -5.91 -0.39
CA SER A 446 24.91 -5.08 0.45
C SER A 446 25.36 -5.84 1.71
N ASP A 447 26.52 -5.49 2.26
CA ASP A 447 27.02 -6.08 3.51
C ASP A 447 26.03 -5.93 4.68
N TYR A 448 25.35 -4.77 4.73
CA TYR A 448 24.29 -4.53 5.71
C TYR A 448 23.16 -5.54 5.54
N THR A 449 22.57 -5.64 4.34
CA THR A 449 21.44 -6.54 4.06
C THR A 449 21.82 -8.00 4.33
N ARG A 450 22.98 -8.44 3.83
CA ARG A 450 23.50 -9.80 4.09
C ARG A 450 23.56 -10.08 5.60
N SER A 451 24.16 -9.17 6.38
CA SER A 451 24.26 -9.33 7.83
C SER A 451 22.90 -9.40 8.52
N GLN A 452 21.87 -8.70 8.04
CA GLN A 452 20.53 -8.80 8.63
C GLN A 452 19.84 -10.11 8.28
N LEU A 453 19.93 -10.56 7.02
CA LEU A 453 19.35 -11.84 6.60
C LEU A 453 20.00 -13.03 7.32
N GLU A 454 21.30 -12.98 7.62
CA GLU A 454 21.98 -14.01 8.43
C GLU A 454 21.39 -14.16 9.84
N TYR A 455 20.76 -13.11 10.38
CA TYR A 455 20.16 -13.11 11.72
C TYR A 455 18.69 -13.55 11.74
N LEU A 456 18.08 -13.82 10.58
CA LEU A 456 16.74 -14.42 10.50
C LEU A 456 16.64 -15.71 11.33
N ARG A 457 17.72 -16.52 11.38
CA ARG A 457 17.81 -17.76 12.16
C ARG A 457 17.49 -17.62 13.65
N PHE A 458 17.54 -16.40 14.19
CA PHE A 458 17.28 -16.11 15.61
C PHE A 458 15.85 -15.61 15.89
N ALA A 459 15.06 -15.32 14.85
CA ALA A 459 13.64 -15.01 15.00
C ALA A 459 12.90 -16.27 15.46
N ASP A 460 11.88 -16.12 16.30
CA ASP A 460 11.06 -17.24 16.78
C ASP A 460 10.04 -17.68 15.71
N SER A 461 9.64 -16.74 14.85
CA SER A 461 8.83 -17.01 13.67
C SER A 461 9.18 -16.06 12.51
N ILE A 462 8.97 -16.52 11.27
CA ILE A 462 9.24 -15.77 10.05
C ILE A 462 8.08 -15.95 9.07
N THR A 463 7.47 -14.84 8.66
CA THR A 463 6.55 -14.81 7.51
C THR A 463 7.37 -14.74 6.23
N ILE A 464 6.98 -15.48 5.19
CA ILE A 464 7.61 -15.47 3.86
C ILE A 464 6.56 -15.70 2.77
N ASP A 465 6.59 -14.96 1.66
CA ASP A 465 5.60 -15.14 0.59
C ASP A 465 6.22 -15.73 -0.69
N PRO A 466 6.01 -17.03 -0.96
CA PRO A 466 6.26 -17.64 -2.25
C PRO A 466 5.64 -16.87 -3.44
N HIS A 467 4.45 -16.27 -3.27
CA HIS A 467 3.78 -15.48 -4.31
C HIS A 467 4.34 -14.06 -4.54
N LYS A 468 5.38 -13.68 -3.78
CA LYS A 468 6.11 -12.41 -3.96
C LYS A 468 7.45 -12.69 -4.64
N SER A 469 8.54 -12.63 -3.88
CA SER A 469 9.91 -12.85 -4.37
C SER A 469 10.23 -14.33 -4.66
N GLY A 470 9.30 -15.25 -4.38
CA GLY A 470 9.35 -16.64 -4.81
C GLY A 470 8.82 -16.90 -6.23
N TYR A 471 8.23 -15.90 -6.90
CA TYR A 471 7.69 -16.02 -8.28
C TYR A 471 6.68 -17.17 -8.47
N ILE A 472 5.97 -17.58 -7.42
CA ILE A 472 4.92 -18.61 -7.51
C ILE A 472 3.56 -17.92 -7.69
N PRO A 473 2.61 -18.47 -8.46
CA PRO A 473 1.30 -17.85 -8.59
C PRO A 473 0.56 -17.73 -7.25
N TYR A 474 -0.24 -16.67 -7.09
CA TYR A 474 -1.18 -16.56 -5.98
C TYR A 474 -2.21 -17.72 -6.02
N PRO A 475 -2.71 -18.19 -4.86
CA PRO A 475 -2.26 -17.84 -3.50
C PRO A 475 -1.09 -18.73 -3.03
N ALA A 476 -0.06 -18.13 -2.44
CA ALA A 476 1.01 -18.84 -1.75
C ALA A 476 1.80 -17.91 -0.81
N GLY A 477 1.39 -17.85 0.47
CA GLY A 477 2.19 -17.33 1.57
C GLY A 477 2.81 -18.46 2.40
N GLY A 478 3.56 -18.13 3.44
CA GLY A 478 4.16 -19.12 4.33
C GLY A 478 4.54 -18.55 5.69
N LEU A 479 4.53 -19.43 6.69
CA LEU A 479 4.96 -19.15 8.06
C LEU A 479 5.90 -20.25 8.52
N CYS A 480 7.05 -19.86 9.07
CA CYS A 480 8.04 -20.77 9.64
C CYS A 480 8.23 -20.45 11.12
N TYR A 481 8.20 -21.46 11.98
CA TYR A 481 8.56 -21.38 13.39
C TYR A 481 9.95 -21.98 13.61
N ARG A 482 10.79 -21.28 14.38
CA ARG A 482 12.12 -21.78 14.77
C ARG A 482 11.99 -23.05 15.59
N ASP A 483 11.09 -23.04 16.55
CA ASP A 483 10.68 -24.18 17.34
C ASP A 483 9.29 -24.62 16.90
N GLY A 484 9.19 -25.80 16.28
CA GLY A 484 7.94 -26.31 15.74
C GLY A 484 6.85 -26.50 16.80
N ARG A 485 7.18 -26.57 18.09
CA ARG A 485 6.20 -26.69 19.19
C ARG A 485 5.31 -25.44 19.30
N MET A 486 5.77 -24.29 18.78
CA MET A 486 4.99 -23.05 18.76
C MET A 486 3.66 -23.20 18.01
N ARG A 487 3.57 -24.12 17.03
CA ARG A 487 2.33 -24.39 16.27
C ARG A 487 1.17 -24.92 17.13
N TYR A 488 1.46 -25.56 18.26
CA TYR A 488 0.42 -26.07 19.17
C TYR A 488 -0.26 -24.96 19.97
N LEU A 489 0.34 -23.78 20.04
CA LEU A 489 -0.30 -22.63 20.70
C LEU A 489 -1.51 -22.12 19.92
N VAL A 490 -1.61 -22.41 18.63
CA VAL A 490 -2.77 -22.05 17.80
C VAL A 490 -3.78 -23.20 17.65
N SER A 491 -3.66 -24.23 18.49
CA SER A 491 -4.64 -25.30 18.62
C SER A 491 -5.07 -25.47 20.10
N TRP A 492 -5.94 -26.45 20.37
CA TRP A 492 -6.26 -26.93 21.72
C TRP A 492 -5.50 -28.23 22.07
N THR A 493 -4.51 -28.61 21.27
CA THR A 493 -3.74 -29.85 21.42
C THR A 493 -2.36 -29.57 22.02
N ASN A 494 -1.84 -30.50 22.81
CA ASN A 494 -0.50 -30.38 23.41
C ASN A 494 0.57 -31.09 22.55
N PRO A 495 1.83 -30.61 22.56
CA PRO A 495 2.91 -31.10 21.69
C PRO A 495 3.24 -32.59 21.83
N ASN A 496 2.91 -33.22 22.97
CA ASN A 496 3.31 -34.60 23.27
C ASN A 496 2.32 -35.68 22.79
N VAL A 497 1.22 -35.32 22.10
CA VAL A 497 0.23 -36.31 21.61
C VAL A 497 0.67 -36.96 20.29
N TYR A 498 1.52 -36.30 19.51
CA TYR A 498 1.92 -36.75 18.17
C TYR A 498 3.43 -36.62 18.00
N LYS A 499 4.19 -37.61 18.48
CA LYS A 499 5.54 -37.79 17.94
C LYS A 499 5.38 -38.05 16.44
N ASP A 500 6.25 -37.43 15.65
CA ASP A 500 6.27 -37.36 14.18
C ASP A 500 6.40 -38.74 13.46
N SER A 501 5.96 -39.84 14.07
CA SER A 501 6.35 -41.20 13.75
C SER A 501 5.70 -41.79 12.49
N ASP A 502 4.75 -41.09 11.84
CA ASP A 502 3.86 -41.76 10.88
C ASP A 502 3.53 -40.94 9.62
N GLY A 503 3.86 -39.65 9.54
CA GLY A 503 3.45 -38.82 8.39
C GLY A 503 1.93 -38.55 8.30
N THR A 504 1.16 -38.86 9.34
CA THR A 504 -0.32 -38.81 9.35
C THR A 504 -0.93 -37.50 9.89
N GLU A 505 -0.14 -36.61 10.52
CA GLU A 505 -0.64 -35.32 11.03
C GLU A 505 -1.29 -34.43 9.94
N SER A 506 -2.47 -33.90 10.24
CA SER A 506 -3.19 -33.02 9.32
C SER A 506 -2.63 -31.59 9.35
N MET A 507 -2.31 -31.00 8.19
CA MET A 507 -1.72 -29.65 8.13
C MET A 507 -2.71 -28.54 8.52
N GLY A 508 -4.01 -28.74 8.28
CA GLY A 508 -5.05 -27.72 8.49
C GLY A 508 -5.47 -27.47 9.94
N VAL A 509 -4.78 -28.05 10.93
CA VAL A 509 -5.09 -27.85 12.37
C VAL A 509 -4.17 -26.80 13.01
N TYR A 510 -3.06 -26.46 12.34
CA TYR A 510 -1.98 -25.66 12.90
C TYR A 510 -1.94 -24.22 12.33
N GLY A 511 -3.11 -23.62 12.12
CA GLY A 511 -3.24 -22.28 11.54
C GLY A 511 -4.67 -21.73 11.59
N ILE A 512 -4.89 -20.60 10.92
CA ILE A 512 -6.18 -19.91 10.82
C ILE A 512 -7.08 -20.60 9.77
N GLU A 513 -6.49 -21.10 8.70
CA GLU A 513 -7.20 -21.69 7.57
C GLU A 513 -7.63 -23.14 7.86
N GLY A 514 -8.75 -23.55 7.24
CA GLY A 514 -9.19 -24.95 7.22
C GLY A 514 -8.83 -25.62 5.89
N SER A 515 -9.82 -25.78 5.00
CA SER A 515 -9.59 -26.26 3.63
C SER A 515 -8.59 -25.39 2.89
N LYS A 516 -7.56 -26.02 2.34
CA LYS A 516 -6.46 -25.32 1.63
C LYS A 516 -5.96 -26.16 0.45
N PRO A 517 -5.63 -25.53 -0.69
CA PRO A 517 -5.31 -26.24 -1.91
C PRO A 517 -3.93 -26.88 -1.83
N GLY A 518 -3.85 -28.21 -1.92
CA GLY A 518 -2.56 -28.90 -2.06
C GLY A 518 -1.81 -28.47 -3.34
N ALA A 519 -2.52 -27.91 -4.33
CA ALA A 519 -1.93 -27.33 -5.52
C ALA A 519 -0.97 -26.16 -5.25
N ALA A 520 -1.23 -25.33 -4.24
CA ALA A 520 -0.31 -24.26 -3.87
C ALA A 520 1.03 -24.81 -3.37
N ALA A 521 0.98 -25.84 -2.52
CA ALA A 521 2.18 -26.53 -2.02
C ALA A 521 2.96 -27.20 -3.16
N VAL A 522 2.28 -27.85 -4.12
CA VAL A 522 2.94 -28.49 -5.28
C VAL A 522 3.58 -27.45 -6.21
N GLY A 523 2.93 -26.31 -6.45
CA GLY A 523 3.51 -25.20 -7.20
C GLY A 523 4.80 -24.69 -6.55
N ALA A 524 4.77 -24.43 -5.24
CA ALA A 524 5.95 -24.03 -4.50
C ALA A 524 7.08 -25.07 -4.55
N TRP A 525 6.74 -26.34 -4.30
CA TRP A 525 7.69 -27.46 -4.32
C TRP A 525 8.38 -27.61 -5.68
N LEU A 526 7.62 -27.59 -6.78
CA LEU A 526 8.20 -27.76 -8.11
C LEU A 526 9.11 -26.57 -8.47
N SER A 527 8.72 -25.35 -8.07
CA SER A 527 9.57 -24.17 -8.23
C SER A 527 10.87 -24.29 -7.43
N HIS A 528 10.80 -24.65 -6.15
CA HIS A 528 11.97 -24.84 -5.29
C HIS A 528 12.92 -25.91 -5.82
N ARG A 529 12.37 -27.02 -6.33
CA ARG A 529 13.14 -28.11 -6.92
C ARG A 529 13.86 -27.70 -8.21
N MET A 530 13.20 -26.93 -9.07
CA MET A 530 13.74 -26.57 -10.38
C MET A 530 14.69 -25.38 -10.33
N ILE A 531 14.37 -24.36 -9.53
CA ILE A 531 15.15 -23.14 -9.42
C ILE A 531 16.26 -23.31 -8.38
N GLY A 532 15.95 -23.91 -7.22
CA GLY A 532 16.88 -24.11 -6.11
C GLY A 532 16.90 -22.94 -5.11
N LEU A 533 16.67 -23.23 -3.84
CA LEU A 533 16.68 -22.24 -2.73
C LEU A 533 18.11 -21.91 -2.24
N HIS A 534 18.97 -21.56 -3.18
CA HIS A 534 20.39 -21.31 -2.94
C HIS A 534 20.93 -20.23 -3.88
N LYS A 535 22.18 -19.82 -3.69
CA LYS A 535 22.81 -18.70 -4.40
C LYS A 535 22.78 -18.87 -5.91
N HIS A 536 22.89 -20.09 -6.41
CA HIS A 536 22.92 -20.39 -7.85
C HIS A 536 21.54 -20.58 -8.50
N GLY A 537 20.47 -20.42 -7.71
CA GLY A 537 19.09 -20.62 -8.10
C GLY A 537 18.31 -19.33 -7.95
N TYR A 538 17.47 -19.27 -6.91
CA TYR A 538 16.76 -18.04 -6.51
C TYR A 538 17.73 -16.89 -6.23
N GLY A 539 18.94 -17.15 -5.71
CA GLY A 539 19.95 -16.11 -5.51
C GLY A 539 20.41 -15.47 -6.82
N SER A 540 20.59 -16.25 -7.89
CA SER A 540 20.92 -15.74 -9.23
C SER A 540 19.73 -14.95 -9.81
N LEU A 541 18.51 -15.50 -9.72
CA LEU A 541 17.28 -14.83 -10.19
C LEU A 541 17.09 -13.46 -9.54
N LEU A 542 17.15 -13.42 -8.21
CA LEU A 542 17.02 -12.19 -7.44
C LEU A 542 18.23 -11.27 -7.63
N GLY A 543 19.42 -11.81 -7.89
CA GLY A 543 20.63 -11.05 -8.18
C GLY A 543 20.55 -10.27 -9.49
N GLU A 544 19.95 -10.85 -10.52
CA GLU A 544 19.70 -10.15 -11.79
C GLU A 544 18.54 -9.13 -11.68
N SER A 545 17.52 -9.42 -10.87
CA SER A 545 16.49 -8.45 -10.49
C SER A 545 17.09 -7.26 -9.74
N LEU A 546 18.01 -7.50 -8.78
CA LEU A 546 18.72 -6.44 -8.06
C LEU A 546 19.57 -5.59 -9.01
N PHE A 547 20.31 -6.23 -9.92
CA PHE A 547 21.07 -5.51 -10.94
C PHE A 547 20.16 -4.62 -11.78
N SER A 548 19.04 -5.16 -12.25
CA SER A 548 18.03 -4.41 -13.00
C SER A 548 17.47 -3.23 -12.20
N CYS A 549 17.17 -3.44 -10.92
CA CYS A 549 16.71 -2.42 -9.99
C CYS A 549 17.74 -1.28 -9.85
N THR A 550 19.00 -1.63 -9.65
CA THR A 550 20.09 -0.67 -9.49
C THR A 550 20.38 0.08 -10.78
N LYS A 551 20.32 -0.62 -11.92
CA LYS A 551 20.48 0.02 -13.24
C LYS A 551 19.39 1.06 -13.45
N ILE A 552 18.13 0.73 -13.19
CA ILE A 552 17.01 1.68 -13.24
C ILE A 552 17.20 2.84 -12.24
N TYR A 553 17.64 2.56 -11.01
CA TYR A 553 17.99 3.59 -10.02
C TYR A 553 19.02 4.60 -10.54
N THR A 554 20.02 4.17 -11.31
CA THR A 554 21.01 5.11 -11.86
C THR A 554 20.42 6.13 -12.81
N HIS A 555 19.33 5.80 -13.51
CA HIS A 555 18.57 6.78 -14.29
C HIS A 555 17.91 7.78 -13.35
N TRP A 556 17.17 7.33 -12.33
CA TRP A 556 16.54 8.21 -11.35
C TRP A 556 17.54 9.16 -10.68
N ALA A 557 18.72 8.65 -10.28
CA ALA A 557 19.76 9.45 -9.63
C ALA A 557 20.40 10.52 -10.53
N THR A 558 20.21 10.49 -11.85
CA THR A 558 20.91 11.37 -12.80
C THR A 558 20.01 12.02 -13.85
N MET A 559 18.72 11.72 -13.88
CA MET A 559 17.79 12.12 -14.96
C MET A 559 17.61 13.64 -15.10
N ASP A 560 17.61 14.36 -13.99
CA ASP A 560 17.50 15.82 -13.88
C ASP A 560 18.85 16.54 -14.08
N MET A 561 19.95 15.80 -14.30
CA MET A 561 21.24 16.43 -14.59
C MET A 561 21.16 17.26 -15.87
N ASP A 562 21.59 18.51 -15.77
CA ASP A 562 21.53 19.51 -16.84
C ASP A 562 20.10 19.77 -17.38
N ASP A 563 19.07 19.41 -16.60
CA ASP A 563 17.68 19.70 -16.91
C ASP A 563 17.26 21.06 -16.33
N SER A 564 16.65 21.91 -17.16
CA SER A 564 16.22 23.25 -16.75
C SER A 564 14.89 23.26 -16.00
N GLU A 565 14.11 22.18 -16.06
CA GLU A 565 12.75 22.12 -15.51
C GLU A 565 12.59 21.02 -14.46
N LEU A 566 13.02 19.79 -14.76
CA LEU A 566 12.81 18.64 -13.90
C LEU A 566 13.80 18.63 -12.72
N ILE A 567 13.30 18.24 -11.55
CA ILE A 567 14.09 17.81 -10.40
C ILE A 567 13.62 16.40 -10.06
N LEU A 568 14.54 15.46 -9.86
CA LEU A 568 14.21 14.09 -9.47
C LEU A 568 15.19 13.64 -8.40
N VAL A 569 14.66 13.18 -7.28
CA VAL A 569 15.47 12.72 -6.14
C VAL A 569 15.05 11.31 -5.74
N PRO A 570 15.96 10.33 -5.74
CA PRO A 570 15.70 9.04 -5.13
C PRO A 570 15.84 9.11 -3.60
N LEU A 571 15.00 8.37 -2.88
CA LEU A 571 15.04 8.28 -1.42
C LEU A 571 16.42 7.81 -0.95
N LYS A 572 16.94 6.70 -1.52
CA LYS A 572 18.31 6.26 -1.25
C LYS A 572 19.30 7.19 -1.94
N ALA A 573 20.06 7.94 -1.15
CA ALA A 573 21.08 8.86 -1.66
C ALA A 573 22.27 8.11 -2.30
N ILE A 574 22.93 8.74 -3.27
CA ILE A 574 24.16 8.19 -3.86
C ILE A 574 25.31 8.18 -2.82
N PRO A 575 26.35 7.34 -2.99
CA PRO A 575 27.40 7.19 -1.96
C PRO A 575 28.06 8.50 -1.53
N ALA A 576 28.35 9.42 -2.46
CA ALA A 576 28.95 10.72 -2.14
C ALA A 576 28.04 11.58 -1.25
N GLU A 577 26.72 11.51 -1.47
CA GLU A 577 25.74 12.24 -0.67
C GLU A 577 25.56 11.61 0.72
N ARG A 578 25.51 10.26 0.81
CA ARG A 578 25.48 9.53 2.08
C ARG A 578 26.72 9.79 2.95
N GLN A 579 27.87 9.94 2.31
CA GLN A 579 29.14 10.32 2.94
C GLN A 579 29.22 11.81 3.29
N LYS A 580 28.17 12.60 2.98
CA LYS A 580 28.11 14.05 3.19
C LYS A 580 29.28 14.80 2.54
N LEU A 581 29.69 14.36 1.36
CA LEU A 581 30.69 15.07 0.57
C LEU A 581 30.09 16.38 0.01
N GLY A 582 30.94 17.34 -0.34
CA GLY A 582 30.51 18.63 -0.88
C GLY A 582 29.78 18.52 -2.23
N SER A 583 29.04 19.58 -2.60
CA SER A 583 28.24 19.65 -3.84
C SER A 583 29.02 19.27 -5.10
N ASP A 584 30.30 19.68 -5.19
CA ASP A 584 31.15 19.36 -6.33
C ASP A 584 31.46 17.86 -6.45
N ALA A 585 31.65 17.18 -5.32
CA ALA A 585 31.91 15.74 -5.30
C ALA A 585 30.64 14.95 -5.65
N ILE A 586 29.48 15.39 -5.13
CA ILE A 586 28.18 14.84 -5.49
C ILE A 586 27.94 14.98 -6.99
N ARG A 587 28.12 16.19 -7.55
CA ARG A 587 27.98 16.45 -8.98
C ARG A 587 28.90 15.56 -9.81
N LYS A 588 30.20 15.49 -9.48
CA LYS A 588 31.16 14.63 -10.20
C LYS A 588 30.78 13.15 -10.15
N GLN A 589 30.25 12.66 -9.03
CA GLN A 589 29.78 11.28 -8.94
C GLN A 589 28.55 11.05 -9.83
N ARG A 590 27.59 12.00 -9.86
CA ARG A 590 26.44 11.93 -10.76
C ARG A 590 26.85 11.98 -12.24
N GLU A 591 27.81 12.83 -12.61
CA GLU A 591 28.40 12.88 -13.95
C GLU A 591 29.03 11.54 -14.32
N TYR A 592 29.81 10.95 -13.40
CA TYR A 592 30.40 9.63 -13.60
C TYR A 592 29.32 8.54 -13.79
N ILE A 593 28.26 8.53 -12.96
CA ILE A 593 27.14 7.58 -13.09
C ILE A 593 26.46 7.72 -14.46
N ARG A 594 26.14 8.95 -14.89
CA ARG A 594 25.50 9.19 -16.18
C ARG A 594 26.37 8.69 -17.33
N ASP A 595 27.64 9.09 -17.35
CA ASP A 595 28.51 8.90 -18.50
C ASP A 595 29.11 7.49 -18.56
N ASN A 596 29.32 6.83 -17.41
CA ASN A 596 30.01 5.54 -17.31
C ASN A 596 29.12 4.40 -16.81
N ILE A 597 27.86 4.66 -16.44
CA ILE A 597 26.91 3.61 -16.05
C ILE A 597 25.65 3.68 -16.90
N VAL A 598 24.89 4.77 -16.83
CA VAL A 598 23.58 4.89 -17.50
C VAL A 598 23.68 4.64 -19.00
N ASN A 599 24.63 5.30 -19.66
CA ASN A 599 24.79 5.27 -21.12
C ASN A 599 25.52 4.03 -21.68
N ARG A 600 25.91 3.07 -20.82
CA ARG A 600 26.70 1.89 -21.21
C ARG A 600 25.88 0.60 -21.21
N SER A 601 26.25 -0.31 -22.09
CA SER A 601 25.67 -1.65 -22.17
C SER A 601 26.13 -2.54 -21.00
N ASN A 602 25.43 -3.64 -20.74
CA ASN A 602 25.84 -4.59 -19.71
C ASN A 602 27.23 -5.18 -19.98
N ASP A 603 27.52 -5.54 -21.24
CA ASP A 603 28.82 -6.10 -21.65
C ASP A 603 29.99 -5.15 -21.35
N GLU A 604 29.76 -3.86 -21.55
CA GLU A 604 30.74 -2.83 -21.22
C GLU A 604 30.92 -2.67 -19.70
N LEU A 605 29.84 -2.76 -18.94
CA LEU A 605 29.86 -2.61 -17.48
C LEU A 605 30.55 -3.77 -16.78
N ILE A 606 30.31 -5.01 -17.20
CA ILE A 606 30.92 -6.21 -16.62
C ILE A 606 32.45 -6.12 -16.60
N ASN A 607 33.03 -5.45 -17.60
CA ASN A 607 34.46 -5.28 -17.76
C ASN A 607 35.02 -4.04 -17.04
N ASP A 608 34.17 -3.22 -16.42
CA ASP A 608 34.55 -2.01 -15.68
C ASP A 608 34.36 -2.21 -14.17
N SER A 609 35.44 -2.66 -13.51
CA SER A 609 35.45 -2.91 -12.07
C SER A 609 35.02 -1.69 -11.24
N LYS A 610 35.37 -0.47 -11.65
CA LYS A 610 35.04 0.76 -10.92
C LYS A 610 33.54 1.07 -11.05
N ALA A 611 32.97 0.91 -12.24
CA ALA A 611 31.53 1.08 -12.45
C ALA A 611 30.72 0.04 -11.67
N MET A 612 31.16 -1.23 -11.68
CA MET A 612 30.51 -2.32 -10.94
C MET A 612 30.59 -2.14 -9.43
N GLU A 613 31.72 -1.66 -8.90
CA GLU A 613 31.87 -1.34 -7.49
C GLU A 613 30.92 -0.21 -7.07
N LEU A 614 30.80 0.84 -7.89
CA LEU A 614 29.87 1.94 -7.62
C LEU A 614 28.40 1.48 -7.68
N LEU A 615 28.04 0.64 -8.67
CA LEU A 615 26.72 0.00 -8.74
C LEU A 615 26.41 -0.80 -7.47
N HIS A 616 27.38 -1.57 -6.97
CA HIS A 616 27.21 -2.35 -5.74
C HIS A 616 26.91 -1.44 -4.52
N GLN A 617 27.57 -0.28 -4.41
CA GLN A 617 27.30 0.69 -3.33
C GLN A 617 25.91 1.36 -3.43
N MET A 618 25.30 1.33 -4.61
CA MET A 618 23.98 1.93 -4.90
C MET A 618 22.83 0.90 -4.85
N VAL A 619 23.11 -0.38 -4.58
CA VAL A 619 22.09 -1.43 -4.54
C VAL A 619 20.97 -1.05 -3.58
N SER A 620 19.70 -1.22 -3.99
CA SER A 620 18.57 -1.18 -3.06
C SER A 620 18.76 -2.24 -1.98
N ASP A 621 18.14 -2.08 -0.82
CA ASP A 621 18.21 -3.13 0.20
C ASP A 621 17.62 -4.42 -0.36
N LEU A 622 16.42 -4.38 -0.97
CA LEU A 622 15.74 -5.51 -1.63
C LEU A 622 14.83 -5.07 -2.80
N SER A 623 15.40 -4.82 -3.99
CA SER A 623 14.75 -4.57 -5.30
C SER A 623 13.53 -3.62 -5.36
N ILE A 624 13.48 -2.61 -4.48
CA ILE A 624 12.46 -1.55 -4.52
C ILE A 624 13.14 -0.19 -4.47
N ASN A 625 12.83 0.68 -5.43
CA ASN A 625 13.30 2.06 -5.50
C ASN A 625 12.14 3.00 -5.17
N ALA A 626 12.36 3.96 -4.27
CA ALA A 626 11.47 5.09 -4.06
C ALA A 626 12.12 6.39 -4.52
N PHE A 627 11.35 7.26 -5.18
CA PHE A 627 11.82 8.56 -5.65
C PHE A 627 10.67 9.56 -5.76
N ALA A 628 10.99 10.84 -5.87
CA ALA A 628 10.01 11.90 -6.06
C ALA A 628 10.51 12.90 -7.10
N CYS A 629 9.56 13.47 -7.84
CA CYS A 629 9.80 14.54 -8.79
C CYS A 629 9.40 15.89 -8.18
N ASN A 630 10.10 16.93 -8.60
CA ASN A 630 9.77 18.33 -8.38
C ASN A 630 10.13 19.11 -9.66
N PHE A 631 9.89 20.42 -9.68
CA PHE A 631 10.11 21.23 -10.87
C PHE A 631 10.70 22.60 -10.54
N ARG A 632 11.33 23.22 -11.54
CA ARG A 632 11.84 24.59 -11.48
C ARG A 632 10.82 25.55 -12.08
N LEU A 633 10.65 26.69 -11.43
CA LEU A 633 9.86 27.81 -11.93
C LEU A 633 10.62 28.54 -13.06
N PRO A 634 9.95 29.40 -13.84
CA PRO A 634 10.59 30.12 -14.97
C PRO A 634 11.79 31.00 -14.56
N ASN A 635 11.91 31.36 -13.28
CA ASN A 635 13.06 32.07 -12.72
C ASN A 635 14.28 31.16 -12.41
N GLY A 636 14.17 29.85 -12.63
CA GLY A 636 15.20 28.84 -12.37
C GLY A 636 15.21 28.27 -10.94
N GLU A 637 14.43 28.85 -10.03
CA GLU A 637 14.32 28.36 -8.65
C GLU A 637 13.48 27.09 -8.59
N ALA A 638 13.80 26.19 -7.66
CA ALA A 638 12.96 25.02 -7.40
C ALA A 638 11.63 25.44 -6.77
N ASN A 639 10.54 24.79 -7.15
CA ASN A 639 9.30 24.85 -6.39
C ASN A 639 9.57 24.38 -4.95
N GLN A 640 9.15 25.19 -3.98
CA GLN A 640 9.30 24.89 -2.55
C GLN A 640 8.03 24.35 -1.90
N ASP A 641 6.91 24.30 -2.62
CA ASP A 641 5.61 23.87 -2.10
C ASP A 641 5.43 22.35 -2.23
N VAL A 642 5.29 21.65 -1.10
CA VAL A 642 5.12 20.19 -1.05
C VAL A 642 3.86 19.74 -1.80
N VAL A 643 2.76 20.50 -1.70
CA VAL A 643 1.48 20.14 -2.35
C VAL A 643 1.59 20.20 -3.87
N GLU A 644 2.38 21.13 -4.41
CA GLU A 644 2.60 21.22 -5.85
C GLU A 644 3.56 20.14 -6.36
N ALA A 645 4.54 19.72 -5.55
CA ALA A 645 5.33 18.52 -5.85
C ALA A 645 4.45 17.25 -5.82
N ASN A 646 3.57 17.12 -4.83
CA ASN A 646 2.61 16.01 -4.76
C ASN A 646 1.68 15.98 -5.98
N TYR A 647 1.19 17.14 -6.41
CA TYR A 647 0.37 17.26 -7.61
C TYR A 647 1.11 16.76 -8.86
N LEU A 648 2.40 17.10 -9.02
CA LEU A 648 3.23 16.59 -10.12
C LEU A 648 3.37 15.06 -10.05
N ASN A 649 3.76 14.51 -8.90
CA ASN A 649 3.96 13.07 -8.72
C ASN A 649 2.67 12.28 -8.95
N THR A 650 1.53 12.75 -8.41
CA THR A 650 0.21 12.15 -8.63
C THR A 650 -0.14 12.12 -10.12
N ARG A 651 0.09 13.21 -10.86
CA ARG A 651 -0.23 13.24 -12.31
C ARG A 651 0.67 12.33 -13.13
N ILE A 652 1.96 12.25 -12.79
CA ILE A 652 2.88 11.29 -13.42
C ILE A 652 2.38 9.85 -13.15
N TYR A 653 2.00 9.54 -11.91
CA TYR A 653 1.43 8.24 -11.55
C TYR A 653 0.15 7.93 -12.33
N GLU A 654 -0.80 8.85 -12.43
CA GLU A 654 -2.05 8.66 -13.19
C GLU A 654 -1.78 8.33 -14.68
N ARG A 655 -0.72 8.93 -15.27
CA ARG A 655 -0.31 8.64 -16.67
C ARG A 655 0.34 7.26 -16.82
N LEU A 656 0.96 6.76 -15.77
CA LEU A 656 1.78 5.54 -15.72
C LEU A 656 1.14 4.42 -14.88
N SER A 657 -0.17 4.48 -14.67
CA SER A 657 -0.92 3.47 -13.94
C SER A 657 -2.26 3.20 -14.61
N VAL A 658 -2.85 2.07 -14.22
CA VAL A 658 -4.21 1.67 -14.60
C VAL A 658 -4.97 1.54 -13.28
N THR A 659 -5.93 2.43 -13.08
CA THR A 659 -6.71 2.53 -11.84
C THR A 659 -8.18 2.17 -12.05
N LYS A 660 -8.61 2.08 -13.32
CA LYS A 660 -9.98 1.80 -13.73
C LYS A 660 -10.01 0.82 -14.90
N VAL A 661 -11.13 0.12 -15.05
CA VAL A 661 -11.33 -0.87 -16.14
C VAL A 661 -11.32 -0.21 -17.52
N GLU A 662 -11.67 1.08 -17.60
CA GLU A 662 -11.67 1.84 -18.84
C GLU A 662 -10.29 2.38 -19.23
N ASP A 663 -9.31 2.33 -18.34
CA ASP A 663 -7.96 2.81 -18.66
C ASP A 663 -7.31 1.88 -19.68
N ASN A 664 -6.75 2.46 -20.74
CA ASN A 664 -6.09 1.67 -21.77
C ASN A 664 -4.73 1.18 -21.26
N VAL A 665 -4.60 -0.11 -21.04
CA VAL A 665 -3.36 -0.76 -20.61
C VAL A 665 -2.23 -0.60 -21.65
N HIS A 666 -2.58 -0.53 -22.94
CA HIS A 666 -1.61 -0.54 -24.04
C HIS A 666 -0.94 0.81 -24.32
N ASP A 667 -1.46 1.91 -23.76
CA ASP A 667 -0.86 3.24 -23.95
C ASP A 667 0.21 3.59 -22.90
N LYS A 668 0.40 2.71 -21.90
CA LYS A 668 1.34 2.92 -20.80
C LYS A 668 2.77 2.51 -21.21
N PRO A 669 3.72 3.45 -21.29
CA PRO A 669 5.10 3.10 -21.64
C PRO A 669 5.85 2.45 -20.48
N LEU A 670 5.40 2.68 -19.25
CA LEU A 670 5.95 2.16 -18.00
C LEU A 670 4.78 2.07 -17.01
N PHE A 671 4.81 1.08 -16.11
CA PHE A 671 3.94 1.06 -14.95
C PHE A 671 4.73 1.40 -13.70
N ILE A 672 4.23 2.33 -12.91
CA ILE A 672 4.80 2.73 -11.62
C ILE A 672 3.73 2.74 -10.53
N GLN A 673 4.14 2.52 -9.29
CA GLN A 673 3.28 2.67 -8.12
C GLN A 673 3.46 4.08 -7.55
N SER A 674 2.45 4.58 -6.82
CA SER A 674 2.60 5.73 -5.95
C SER A 674 2.28 5.34 -4.51
N SER A 675 2.90 6.05 -3.57
CA SER A 675 2.72 5.92 -2.13
C SER A 675 2.85 7.30 -1.49
N GLN A 676 2.50 7.40 -0.21
CA GLN A 676 2.61 8.64 0.55
C GLN A 676 3.52 8.44 1.77
N MET A 677 4.49 9.34 1.92
CA MET A 677 5.34 9.43 3.10
C MET A 677 4.71 10.40 4.09
N ASP A 678 3.92 9.85 5.01
CA ASP A 678 3.29 10.65 6.06
C ASP A 678 4.35 11.27 6.98
N GLN A 679 4.27 12.58 7.19
CA GLN A 679 5.23 13.33 8.00
C GLN A 679 5.31 12.78 9.43
N LYS A 680 4.16 12.45 10.01
CA LYS A 680 4.06 11.88 11.37
C LYS A 680 4.70 10.49 11.50
N VAL A 681 4.74 9.72 10.41
CA VAL A 681 5.17 8.31 10.38
C VAL A 681 6.65 8.19 10.04
N TYR A 682 7.13 8.99 9.08
CA TYR A 682 8.50 8.95 8.59
C TYR A 682 9.42 9.98 9.26
N GLY A 683 8.89 11.06 9.83
CA GLY A 683 9.64 12.08 10.57
C GLY A 683 10.90 12.52 9.84
N VAL A 684 12.05 12.29 10.47
CA VAL A 684 13.38 12.69 9.95
C VAL A 684 13.70 12.14 8.55
N CYS A 685 13.15 10.99 8.17
CA CYS A 685 13.30 10.43 6.84
C CYS A 685 12.58 11.30 5.79
N ALA A 686 11.34 11.70 6.06
CA ALA A 686 10.57 12.59 5.20
C ALA A 686 11.19 14.00 5.15
N ASP A 687 11.68 14.52 6.28
CA ASP A 687 12.36 15.82 6.34
C ASP A 687 13.58 15.88 5.44
N LEU A 688 14.46 14.88 5.56
CA LEU A 688 15.66 14.81 4.73
C LEU A 688 15.30 14.63 3.25
N PHE A 689 14.28 13.83 2.94
CA PHE A 689 13.88 13.61 1.57
C PHE A 689 13.29 14.87 0.92
N LYS A 690 12.39 15.57 1.62
CA LYS A 690 11.84 16.88 1.20
C LYS A 690 12.94 17.92 1.00
N SER A 691 13.89 17.99 1.94
CA SER A 691 15.03 18.90 1.84
C SER A 691 15.87 18.63 0.59
N ARG A 692 16.16 17.37 0.28
CA ARG A 692 16.90 16.98 -0.94
C ARG A 692 16.10 17.29 -2.21
N LEU A 693 14.78 17.12 -2.18
CA LEU A 693 13.86 17.45 -3.27
C LEU A 693 13.70 18.96 -3.49
N GLY A 694 14.10 19.79 -2.52
CA GLY A 694 14.00 21.25 -2.56
C GLY A 694 12.65 21.81 -2.13
N VAL A 695 11.81 21.01 -1.45
CA VAL A 695 10.51 21.43 -0.92
C VAL A 695 10.56 21.62 0.60
N VAL A 696 9.68 22.49 1.12
CA VAL A 696 9.66 22.88 2.54
C VAL A 696 8.22 22.86 3.04
N GLY A 697 7.98 22.15 4.15
CA GLY A 697 6.70 22.13 4.84
C GLY A 697 6.46 20.83 5.59
N GLU A 698 5.44 20.82 6.47
CA GLU A 698 5.06 19.66 7.31
C GLU A 698 4.01 18.76 6.64
N GLN A 699 3.66 19.03 5.38
CA GLN A 699 2.77 18.18 4.60
C GLN A 699 3.44 16.83 4.30
N ASP A 700 2.60 15.82 4.14
CA ASP A 700 2.98 14.50 3.65
C ASP A 700 3.50 14.60 2.20
N LEU A 701 4.45 13.75 1.83
CA LEU A 701 5.06 13.75 0.49
C LEU A 701 4.58 12.55 -0.32
N ASP A 702 3.99 12.80 -1.49
CA ASP A 702 3.66 11.75 -2.45
C ASP A 702 4.94 11.32 -3.19
N ILE A 703 5.19 10.03 -3.20
CA ILE A 703 6.37 9.41 -3.82
C ILE A 703 5.94 8.44 -4.91
N LEU A 704 6.87 8.19 -5.82
CA LEU A 704 6.79 7.17 -6.84
C LEU A 704 7.64 5.97 -6.43
N VAL A 705 7.08 4.79 -6.58
CA VAL A 705 7.68 3.52 -6.15
C VAL A 705 7.84 2.61 -7.35
N ASN A 706 9.05 2.05 -7.45
CA ASN A 706 9.45 1.15 -8.49
C ASN A 706 9.96 -0.17 -7.88
N CYS A 707 9.10 -1.18 -7.80
CA CYS A 707 9.49 -2.57 -7.53
C CYS A 707 9.97 -3.24 -8.83
N VAL A 708 11.17 -3.81 -8.82
CA VAL A 708 11.77 -4.45 -10.00
C VAL A 708 11.94 -5.94 -9.76
N MET A 709 11.00 -6.72 -10.26
CA MET A 709 11.07 -8.20 -10.22
C MET A 709 11.64 -8.80 -11.51
N SER A 710 11.62 -8.08 -12.62
CA SER A 710 12.05 -8.62 -13.90
C SER A 710 13.59 -8.68 -14.00
N PRO A 711 14.17 -9.83 -14.37
CA PRO A 711 15.60 -9.92 -14.71
C PRO A 711 15.91 -9.43 -16.14
N PHE A 712 14.88 -9.14 -16.94
CA PHE A 712 15.03 -8.84 -18.38
C PHE A 712 15.19 -7.35 -18.80
N PRO A 713 14.94 -6.29 -17.99
CA PRO A 713 14.80 -4.94 -18.53
C PRO A 713 16.13 -4.28 -18.96
N THR A 714 17.28 -4.87 -18.62
CA THR A 714 18.59 -4.26 -18.89
C THR A 714 19.16 -4.59 -20.26
N VAL A 715 18.57 -5.56 -20.98
CA VAL A 715 19.01 -5.92 -22.33
C VAL A 715 18.52 -4.91 -23.38
N ALA A 716 19.21 -4.86 -24.52
CA ALA A 716 18.81 -4.08 -25.71
C ALA A 716 18.49 -2.59 -25.45
N ASN A 717 19.12 -1.98 -24.44
CA ASN A 717 18.88 -0.60 -24.03
C ASN A 717 17.41 -0.30 -23.64
N PHE A 718 16.66 -1.33 -23.26
CA PHE A 718 15.23 -1.22 -22.94
C PHE A 718 14.96 -0.30 -21.75
N THR A 719 15.78 -0.41 -20.69
CA THR A 719 15.72 0.48 -19.51
C THR A 719 15.78 1.95 -19.91
N LYS A 720 16.69 2.33 -20.82
CA LYS A 720 16.76 3.71 -21.30
C LYS A 720 15.47 4.14 -21.98
N SER A 721 14.91 3.31 -22.87
CA SER A 721 13.65 3.62 -23.56
C SER A 721 12.48 3.89 -22.60
N VAL A 722 12.32 3.08 -21.55
CA VAL A 722 11.24 3.30 -20.58
C VAL A 722 11.48 4.53 -19.71
N THR A 723 12.74 4.81 -19.34
CA THR A 723 13.08 6.00 -18.55
C THR A 723 13.00 7.30 -19.36
N ASP A 724 13.29 7.27 -20.67
CA ASP A 724 13.11 8.41 -21.57
C ASP A 724 11.62 8.73 -21.73
N ALA A 725 10.77 7.70 -21.84
CA ALA A 725 9.32 7.89 -21.88
C ALA A 725 8.77 8.49 -20.57
N PHE A 726 9.29 8.04 -19.42
CA PHE A 726 9.01 8.66 -18.12
C PHE A 726 9.38 10.15 -18.13
N LYS A 727 10.59 10.49 -18.58
CA LYS A 727 11.07 11.88 -18.62
C LYS A 727 10.17 12.77 -19.48
N THR A 728 9.75 12.29 -20.66
CA THR A 728 8.81 13.00 -21.53
C THR A 728 7.49 13.29 -20.82
N ILE A 729 6.89 12.29 -20.15
CA ILE A 729 5.65 12.46 -19.39
C ILE A 729 5.86 13.45 -18.23
N ALA A 730 6.99 13.38 -17.53
CA ALA A 730 7.30 14.32 -16.47
C ALA A 730 7.33 15.77 -17.00
N HIS A 731 7.98 16.05 -18.14
CA HIS A 731 7.95 17.38 -18.74
C HIS A 731 6.55 17.84 -19.15
N GLU A 732 5.74 16.95 -19.75
CA GLU A 732 4.34 17.27 -20.11
C GLU A 732 3.54 17.69 -18.86
N GLU A 733 3.68 16.98 -17.75
CA GLU A 733 2.97 17.29 -16.51
C GLU A 733 3.58 18.51 -15.78
N ILE A 734 4.87 18.78 -15.93
CA ILE A 734 5.51 20.02 -15.45
C ILE A 734 4.87 21.23 -16.11
N GLN A 735 4.55 21.20 -17.41
CA GLN A 735 3.88 22.34 -18.06
C GLN A 735 2.52 22.66 -17.41
N THR A 736 1.79 21.64 -16.96
CA THR A 736 0.55 21.82 -16.19
C THR A 736 0.84 22.45 -14.82
N CYS A 737 1.93 22.05 -14.15
CA CYS A 737 2.34 22.62 -12.87
C CYS A 737 2.82 24.07 -13.01
N LEU A 738 3.55 24.40 -14.08
CA LEU A 738 3.99 25.76 -14.39
C LEU A 738 2.80 26.68 -14.65
N PHE A 739 1.79 26.22 -15.39
CA PHE A 739 0.54 26.97 -15.58
C PHE A 739 -0.16 27.28 -14.24
N ARG A 740 -0.18 26.31 -13.31
CA ARG A 740 -0.78 26.51 -11.99
C ARG A 740 0.02 27.47 -11.10
N ASN A 741 1.34 27.50 -11.23
CA ASN A 741 2.22 28.17 -10.28
C ASN A 741 2.86 29.47 -10.78
N THR A 742 2.69 29.81 -12.04
CA THR A 742 3.21 31.07 -12.60
C THR A 742 2.17 32.17 -12.45
N VAL A 743 2.55 33.27 -11.79
CA VAL A 743 1.72 34.47 -11.73
C VAL A 743 1.81 35.22 -13.06
N THR A 744 0.66 35.50 -13.66
CA THR A 744 0.53 36.21 -14.94
C THR A 744 -0.67 37.14 -14.90
N ALA A 745 -0.83 37.98 -15.93
CA ALA A 745 -2.04 38.77 -16.08
C ALA A 745 -3.27 37.85 -16.24
N ALA A 746 -4.31 38.10 -15.44
CA ALA A 746 -5.53 37.29 -15.40
C ALA A 746 -6.79 38.14 -15.27
N ASP A 747 -7.93 37.52 -15.57
CA ASP A 747 -9.24 38.13 -15.41
C ASP A 747 -9.72 37.87 -13.97
N TYR A 748 -9.73 38.90 -13.13
CA TYR A 748 -10.18 38.78 -11.75
C TYR A 748 -11.68 39.06 -11.65
N LYS A 749 -12.36 38.26 -10.83
CA LYS A 749 -13.78 38.39 -10.54
C LYS A 749 -14.01 38.53 -9.05
N PHE A 750 -14.88 39.47 -8.70
CA PHE A 750 -15.22 39.78 -7.33
C PHE A 750 -16.73 39.70 -7.10
N ILE A 751 -17.17 39.14 -5.99
CA ILE A 751 -18.55 39.29 -5.50
C ILE A 751 -18.72 40.71 -4.99
N VAL A 752 -19.80 41.36 -5.43
CA VAL A 752 -20.14 42.74 -5.06
C VAL A 752 -21.10 42.76 -3.87
N GLN A 753 -20.79 43.55 -2.85
CA GLN A 753 -21.58 43.73 -1.63
C GLN A 753 -21.73 45.22 -1.29
N GLY A 754 -22.88 45.57 -0.70
CA GLY A 754 -23.14 46.90 -0.14
C GLY A 754 -23.67 47.91 -1.17
N THR A 755 -24.72 48.67 -0.82
CA THR A 755 -25.29 49.71 -1.69
C THR A 755 -25.04 51.14 -1.21
N ASP A 756 -24.60 51.30 0.02
CA ASP A 756 -24.12 52.55 0.59
C ASP A 756 -22.64 52.78 0.28
N LYS A 757 -21.82 51.73 0.43
CA LYS A 757 -20.43 51.66 -0.01
C LYS A 757 -20.16 50.29 -0.62
N LEU A 758 -19.33 50.22 -1.67
CA LEU A 758 -19.02 48.95 -2.33
C LEU A 758 -17.88 48.21 -1.65
N TYR A 759 -18.10 46.91 -1.48
CA TYR A 759 -17.11 45.94 -1.07
C TYR A 759 -17.00 44.83 -2.10
N LEU A 760 -15.77 44.38 -2.35
CA LEU A 760 -15.43 43.37 -3.35
C LEU A 760 -14.74 42.19 -2.67
N SER A 761 -15.29 40.99 -2.84
CA SER A 761 -14.69 39.73 -2.36
C SER A 761 -14.20 38.90 -3.55
N LEU A 762 -12.90 38.66 -3.65
CA LEU A 762 -12.30 37.91 -4.78
C LEU A 762 -12.82 36.46 -4.80
N LEU A 763 -13.04 35.90 -5.99
CA LEU A 763 -13.23 34.46 -6.18
C LEU A 763 -11.88 33.73 -6.07
N PRO A 764 -11.56 33.06 -4.95
CA PRO A 764 -10.24 32.48 -4.71
C PRO A 764 -10.12 31.12 -5.38
N MET A 765 -8.89 30.65 -5.54
CA MET A 765 -8.57 29.25 -5.84
C MET A 765 -7.32 28.82 -5.05
N PHE A 766 -7.34 27.61 -4.48
CA PHE A 766 -6.14 27.04 -3.84
C PHE A 766 -5.08 26.60 -4.86
N ASN A 767 -5.51 26.32 -6.08
CA ASN A 767 -4.78 25.52 -7.05
C ASN A 767 -4.30 26.34 -8.27
N HIS A 768 -4.30 27.67 -8.15
CA HIS A 768 -3.85 28.57 -9.21
C HIS A 768 -3.25 29.83 -8.62
N ALA A 769 -1.97 30.09 -8.88
CA ALA A 769 -1.17 31.14 -8.24
C ALA A 769 -1.81 32.55 -8.32
N ASN A 770 -2.39 32.91 -9.47
CA ASN A 770 -3.11 34.18 -9.65
C ASN A 770 -4.23 34.37 -8.62
N PHE A 771 -4.92 33.29 -8.22
CA PHE A 771 -6.13 33.35 -7.39
C PHE A 771 -5.90 32.84 -5.95
N ARG A 772 -4.65 32.61 -5.54
CA ARG A 772 -4.28 32.18 -4.17
C ARG A 772 -4.38 33.31 -3.14
N HIS A 773 -5.50 34.02 -3.17
CA HIS A 773 -5.76 35.17 -2.32
C HIS A 773 -7.20 35.12 -1.81
N GLN A 774 -7.38 35.16 -0.49
CA GLN A 774 -8.65 35.60 0.08
C GLN A 774 -8.58 37.12 0.25
N LEU A 775 -9.20 37.84 -0.69
CA LEU A 775 -9.07 39.29 -0.82
C LEU A 775 -10.43 39.97 -0.68
N ILE A 776 -10.54 40.89 0.28
CA ILE A 776 -11.70 41.74 0.54
C ILE A 776 -11.25 43.20 0.39
N LEU A 777 -11.90 43.94 -0.49
CA LEU A 777 -11.62 45.35 -0.78
C LEU A 777 -12.85 46.20 -0.49
N SER A 778 -12.64 47.49 -0.21
CA SER A 778 -13.65 48.53 -0.41
C SER A 778 -13.21 49.48 -1.52
N CYS A 779 -14.15 50.02 -2.29
CA CYS A 779 -13.86 50.86 -3.44
C CYS A 779 -15.00 51.81 -3.80
N ASP A 780 -14.71 52.76 -4.70
CA ASP A 780 -15.66 53.66 -5.31
C ASP A 780 -15.81 53.36 -6.81
N VAL A 781 -17.04 53.49 -7.32
CA VAL A 781 -17.38 53.41 -8.75
C VAL A 781 -18.14 54.67 -9.17
N PRO A 782 -18.25 54.99 -10.47
CA PRO A 782 -19.03 56.14 -10.94
C PRO A 782 -20.49 56.07 -10.46
N GLU A 783 -21.06 57.21 -10.08
CA GLU A 783 -22.40 57.27 -9.45
C GLU A 783 -23.51 56.76 -10.37
N ASP A 784 -23.38 56.90 -11.69
CA ASP A 784 -24.32 56.32 -12.66
C ASP A 784 -24.32 54.79 -12.62
N VAL A 785 -23.13 54.18 -12.51
CA VAL A 785 -22.97 52.73 -12.32
C VAL A 785 -23.52 52.29 -10.96
N MET A 786 -23.23 53.06 -9.90
CA MET A 786 -23.73 52.78 -8.56
C MET A 786 -25.26 52.87 -8.49
N ALA A 787 -25.86 53.86 -9.15
CA ALA A 787 -27.31 54.01 -9.24
C ALA A 787 -27.97 52.84 -9.97
N SER A 788 -27.41 52.41 -11.11
CA SER A 788 -27.88 51.21 -11.82
C SER A 788 -27.74 49.93 -10.98
N TYR A 789 -26.65 49.79 -10.23
CA TYR A 789 -26.47 48.68 -9.31
C TYR A 789 -27.51 48.68 -8.18
N ARG A 790 -27.78 49.84 -7.58
CA ARG A 790 -28.80 50.00 -6.53
C ARG A 790 -30.18 49.60 -7.03
N GLU A 791 -30.59 50.12 -8.19
CA GLU A 791 -31.88 49.79 -8.82
C GLU A 791 -31.99 48.28 -9.08
N ALA A 792 -30.98 47.69 -9.74
CA ALA A 792 -30.97 46.25 -10.04
C ALA A 792 -30.94 45.36 -8.79
N LYS A 793 -30.32 45.82 -7.69
CA LYS A 793 -30.26 45.11 -6.41
C LYS A 793 -31.55 45.27 -5.59
N GLU A 794 -32.28 46.36 -5.77
CA GLU A 794 -33.61 46.56 -5.19
C GLU A 794 -34.66 45.70 -5.90
N GLU A 795 -34.58 45.57 -7.23
CA GLU A 795 -35.42 44.66 -8.01
C GLU A 795 -35.22 43.18 -7.64
N ASP A 796 -34.01 42.79 -7.28
CA ASP A 796 -33.65 41.42 -6.92
C ASP A 796 -32.62 41.38 -5.78
N PRO A 797 -33.06 41.46 -4.51
CA PRO A 797 -32.19 41.45 -3.35
C PRO A 797 -31.32 40.19 -3.24
N SER A 798 -31.82 39.07 -3.77
CA SER A 798 -31.15 37.76 -3.74
C SER A 798 -30.04 37.61 -4.79
N ALA A 799 -30.00 38.49 -5.79
CA ALA A 799 -29.06 38.40 -6.88
C ALA A 799 -27.60 38.54 -6.44
N VAL A 800 -26.76 37.68 -7.03
CA VAL A 800 -25.30 37.77 -6.95
C VAL A 800 -24.82 38.66 -8.08
N PHE A 801 -24.21 39.78 -7.72
CA PHE A 801 -23.53 40.66 -8.66
C PHE A 801 -22.02 40.42 -8.60
N MET A 802 -21.39 40.48 -9.76
CA MET A 802 -19.95 40.30 -9.92
C MET A 802 -19.34 41.53 -10.60
N LEU A 803 -18.17 41.93 -10.13
CA LEU A 803 -17.33 42.89 -10.80
C LEU A 803 -16.12 42.16 -11.35
N SER A 804 -15.94 42.22 -12.66
CA SER A 804 -14.81 41.60 -13.36
C SER A 804 -13.86 42.66 -13.87
N THR A 805 -12.57 42.37 -13.99
CA THR A 805 -11.64 43.25 -14.70
C THR A 805 -12.00 43.31 -16.18
N ALA A 806 -11.90 44.50 -16.79
CA ALA A 806 -12.26 44.70 -18.20
C ALA A 806 -11.26 44.05 -19.19
N SER A 807 -10.06 43.73 -18.70
CA SER A 807 -9.01 42.99 -19.39
C SER A 807 -8.18 42.21 -18.37
N SER A 808 -7.33 41.31 -18.84
CA SER A 808 -6.39 40.61 -17.98
C SER A 808 -5.37 41.60 -17.40
N VAL A 809 -5.16 41.57 -16.09
CA VAL A 809 -4.24 42.45 -15.35
C VAL A 809 -3.46 41.65 -14.31
N GLU A 810 -2.40 42.20 -13.74
CA GLU A 810 -1.78 41.61 -12.54
C GLU A 810 -2.56 42.05 -11.28
N LEU A 811 -2.65 41.19 -10.27
CA LEU A 811 -3.36 41.53 -9.02
C LEU A 811 -2.74 42.74 -8.32
N THR A 812 -1.41 42.88 -8.40
CA THR A 812 -0.66 44.04 -7.89
C THR A 812 -1.14 45.35 -8.49
N SER A 813 -1.53 45.37 -9.77
CA SER A 813 -2.08 46.56 -10.42
C SER A 813 -3.45 46.96 -9.88
N ILE A 814 -4.28 45.98 -9.48
CA ILE A 814 -5.55 46.25 -8.78
C ILE A 814 -5.27 46.87 -7.40
N LEU A 815 -4.31 46.31 -6.66
CA LEU A 815 -3.95 46.77 -5.33
C LEU A 815 -3.24 48.14 -5.33
N ALA A 816 -2.76 48.60 -6.49
CA ALA A 816 -2.05 49.88 -6.62
C ALA A 816 -2.96 51.13 -6.62
N GLY A 817 -4.28 50.98 -6.77
CA GLY A 817 -5.23 52.05 -6.42
C GLY A 817 -6.47 52.18 -7.31
N SER A 818 -6.43 51.80 -8.59
CA SER A 818 -7.59 51.79 -9.48
C SER A 818 -7.46 50.80 -10.64
N PHE A 819 -8.57 50.33 -11.19
CA PHE A 819 -8.59 49.48 -12.39
C PHE A 819 -9.90 49.63 -13.17
N LYS A 820 -9.89 49.23 -14.45
CA LYS A 820 -11.12 49.19 -15.26
C LYS A 820 -11.91 47.91 -14.99
N GLY A 821 -13.15 48.07 -14.54
CA GLY A 821 -14.07 46.98 -14.23
C GLY A 821 -15.28 46.92 -15.17
N VAL A 822 -15.99 45.80 -15.10
CA VAL A 822 -17.29 45.56 -15.73
C VAL A 822 -18.21 44.92 -14.70
N LEU A 823 -19.42 45.47 -14.53
CA LEU A 823 -20.43 44.95 -13.61
C LEU A 823 -21.30 43.92 -14.31
N GLN A 824 -21.57 42.81 -13.64
CA GLN A 824 -22.35 41.70 -14.16
C GLN A 824 -23.36 41.19 -13.12
N LYS A 825 -24.57 40.83 -13.53
CA LYS A 825 -25.53 40.08 -12.69
C LYS A 825 -25.46 38.61 -13.05
N ARG A 826 -25.22 37.75 -12.06
CA ARG A 826 -25.26 36.29 -12.23
C ARG A 826 -26.71 35.83 -12.08
N LEU A 827 -27.25 35.25 -13.15
CA LEU A 827 -28.57 34.62 -13.16
C LEU A 827 -28.55 33.28 -12.42
N SER A 828 -29.72 32.80 -11.99
CA SER A 828 -29.90 31.48 -11.39
C SER A 828 -29.48 30.33 -12.32
N THR A 829 -29.47 30.56 -13.64
CA THR A 829 -28.96 29.65 -14.67
C THR A 829 -27.42 29.62 -14.74
N GLY A 830 -26.73 30.48 -14.00
CA GLY A 830 -25.28 30.68 -14.06
C GLY A 830 -24.80 31.62 -15.17
N ILE A 831 -25.70 32.14 -16.01
CA ILE A 831 -25.39 33.11 -17.06
C ILE A 831 -25.11 34.48 -16.44
N GLU A 832 -24.06 35.16 -16.89
CA GLU A 832 -23.72 36.51 -16.45
C GLU A 832 -24.23 37.54 -17.47
N LEU A 833 -25.07 38.48 -17.01
CA LEU A 833 -25.54 39.61 -17.80
C LEU A 833 -24.66 40.84 -17.51
N THR A 834 -23.98 41.35 -18.52
CA THR A 834 -23.12 42.54 -18.41
C THR A 834 -23.93 43.84 -18.42
N PHE A 835 -23.63 44.73 -17.47
CA PHE A 835 -24.22 46.06 -17.36
C PHE A 835 -23.26 47.11 -17.94
N GLY A 836 -23.72 47.84 -18.96
CA GLY A 836 -23.02 49.00 -19.50
C GLY A 836 -21.66 48.70 -20.15
N SER A 837 -20.86 49.76 -20.34
CA SER A 837 -19.46 49.69 -20.76
C SER A 837 -18.52 49.53 -19.56
N SER A 838 -17.22 49.29 -19.81
CA SER A 838 -16.24 49.31 -18.72
C SER A 838 -16.12 50.70 -18.08
N PHE A 839 -15.83 50.71 -16.78
CA PHE A 839 -15.73 51.91 -15.95
C PHE A 839 -14.53 51.83 -14.99
N GLU A 840 -14.10 52.96 -14.45
CA GLU A 840 -12.99 53.02 -13.51
C GLU A 840 -13.46 52.67 -12.08
N VAL A 841 -12.84 51.67 -11.46
CA VAL A 841 -12.96 51.37 -10.03
C VAL A 841 -11.81 52.05 -9.33
N SER A 842 -12.08 52.87 -8.32
CA SER A 842 -11.08 53.73 -7.65
C SER A 842 -11.16 53.66 -6.13
N ASN A 843 -10.27 54.37 -5.44
CA ASN A 843 -10.22 54.44 -3.96
C ASN A 843 -10.17 53.05 -3.29
N ILE A 844 -9.36 52.16 -3.85
CA ILE A 844 -9.27 50.77 -3.38
C ILE A 844 -8.58 50.73 -2.01
N GLN A 845 -9.27 50.17 -1.03
CA GLN A 845 -8.74 49.92 0.31
C GLN A 845 -8.82 48.42 0.62
N VAL A 846 -7.70 47.84 1.05
CA VAL A 846 -7.62 46.43 1.44
C VAL A 846 -8.18 46.26 2.84
N ILE A 847 -9.24 45.47 2.97
CA ILE A 847 -9.81 45.08 4.27
C ILE A 847 -9.11 43.81 4.77
N LYS A 848 -8.96 42.81 3.89
CA LYS A 848 -8.22 41.56 4.14
C LYS A 848 -7.54 41.11 2.85
N ASN A 849 -6.30 40.64 2.94
CA ASN A 849 -5.58 40.02 1.83
C ASN A 849 -4.72 38.87 2.36
N LYS A 850 -5.32 37.68 2.45
CA LYS A 850 -4.63 36.47 2.92
C LYS A 850 -4.13 35.64 1.76
N ARG A 851 -2.88 35.18 1.85
CA ARG A 851 -2.30 34.21 0.93
C ARG A 851 -2.89 32.82 1.19
N LEU A 852 -3.25 32.11 0.11
CA LEU A 852 -3.80 30.75 0.13
C LEU A 852 -2.83 29.72 -0.48
N ASP A 853 -1.55 30.05 -0.60
CA ASP A 853 -0.52 29.06 -0.91
C ASP A 853 -0.53 27.96 0.15
N SER A 854 -0.31 26.71 -0.26
CA SER A 854 -0.52 25.56 0.63
C SER A 854 0.38 25.62 1.88
N LYS A 855 1.61 26.14 1.73
CA LYS A 855 2.56 26.37 2.82
C LYS A 855 2.11 27.37 3.89
N TYR A 856 1.08 28.17 3.60
CA TYR A 856 0.49 29.14 4.52
C TYR A 856 -0.85 28.69 5.08
N LEU A 857 -1.35 27.51 4.70
CA LEU A 857 -2.59 26.95 5.20
C LEU A 857 -2.32 26.00 6.37
N ASP A 858 -3.32 25.84 7.23
CA ASP A 858 -3.31 24.84 8.29
C ASP A 858 -3.44 23.42 7.69
N LEU A 859 -2.76 22.46 8.31
CA LEU A 859 -2.84 21.04 7.92
C LEU A 859 -4.22 20.43 8.21
N SER A 860 -4.97 21.02 9.14
CA SER A 860 -6.30 20.58 9.56
C SER A 860 -7.20 21.77 9.81
N TYR A 861 -8.51 21.60 9.61
CA TYR A 861 -9.50 22.63 9.95
C TYR A 861 -9.47 22.98 11.44
N SER A 862 -9.77 24.24 11.73
CA SER A 862 -10.08 24.69 13.09
C SER A 862 -11.30 23.95 13.64
N ASN A 863 -11.36 23.78 14.96
CA ASN A 863 -12.59 23.29 15.59
C ASN A 863 -13.69 24.35 15.55
N GLU A 864 -13.34 25.63 15.68
CA GLU A 864 -14.28 26.75 15.65
C GLU A 864 -14.37 27.34 14.23
N MET A 865 -15.58 27.70 13.78
CA MET A 865 -15.79 28.30 12.45
C MET A 865 -15.83 29.83 12.55
N TYR A 866 -14.95 30.50 11.81
CA TYR A 866 -14.80 31.95 11.84
C TYR A 866 -15.14 32.61 10.50
N PHE A 867 -15.68 33.81 10.59
CA PHE A 867 -15.98 34.68 9.45
C PHE A 867 -15.43 36.09 9.70
N TYR A 868 -15.12 36.80 8.63
CA TYR A 868 -14.95 38.25 8.69
C TYR A 868 -16.29 38.96 8.61
N LEU A 869 -16.50 39.95 9.46
CA LEU A 869 -17.63 40.87 9.41
C LEU A 869 -17.10 42.29 9.18
N TYR A 870 -17.54 42.91 8.09
CA TYR A 870 -17.07 44.22 7.63
C TYR A 870 -18.24 44.99 7.00
N GLY A 871 -18.07 46.29 6.78
CA GLY A 871 -19.10 47.11 6.16
C GLY A 871 -19.18 48.51 6.75
N THR A 872 -20.36 49.09 6.71
CA THR A 872 -20.71 50.36 7.36
C THR A 872 -21.64 50.10 8.55
N PRO A 873 -21.90 51.09 9.42
CA PRO A 873 -22.93 50.95 10.47
C PRO A 873 -24.33 50.65 9.92
N THR A 874 -24.62 50.97 8.66
CA THR A 874 -25.92 50.76 8.02
C THR A 874 -26.02 49.44 7.26
N GLN A 875 -24.94 48.94 6.69
CA GLN A 875 -24.90 47.66 5.97
C GLN A 875 -23.63 46.87 6.31
N GLN A 876 -23.80 45.74 6.99
CA GLN A 876 -22.71 44.81 7.28
C GLN A 876 -22.74 43.60 6.36
N HIS A 877 -21.58 42.97 6.16
CA HIS A 877 -21.34 41.85 5.25
C HIS A 877 -20.46 40.82 5.93
N ILE A 878 -20.58 39.56 5.51
CA ILE A 878 -19.83 38.45 6.11
C ILE A 878 -19.17 37.56 5.05
N GLU A 879 -17.96 37.08 5.35
CA GLU A 879 -17.22 36.11 4.52
C GLU A 879 -16.49 35.07 5.38
N HIS A 880 -16.60 33.80 5.02
CA HIS A 880 -15.94 32.68 5.71
C HIS A 880 -14.41 32.74 5.58
N ILE A 881 -13.68 32.59 6.70
CA ILE A 881 -12.21 32.61 6.68
C ILE A 881 -11.66 31.28 6.18
N LEU A 882 -10.81 31.31 5.16
CA LEU A 882 -10.23 30.10 4.57
C LEU A 882 -8.89 29.77 5.22
N VAL A 883 -8.85 28.74 6.08
CA VAL A 883 -7.64 28.36 6.84
C VAL A 883 -6.99 27.05 6.37
N ALA A 884 -7.77 26.13 5.79
CA ALA A 884 -7.28 24.85 5.26
C ALA A 884 -7.82 24.59 3.84
N SER A 885 -7.10 23.81 3.05
CA SER A 885 -7.48 23.47 1.66
C SER A 885 -8.44 22.27 1.57
N LYS A 886 -9.14 22.17 0.43
CA LYS A 886 -10.51 21.63 0.30
C LYS A 886 -11.48 22.42 1.20
N ASN A 887 -12.04 23.52 0.70
CA ASN A 887 -12.88 24.40 1.52
C ASN A 887 -14.08 24.93 0.71
N VAL A 888 -14.88 25.82 1.28
CA VAL A 888 -16.00 26.49 0.61
C VAL A 888 -15.94 27.98 0.92
N GLN A 889 -15.96 28.82 -0.12
CA GLN A 889 -16.17 30.25 0.04
C GLN A 889 -17.64 30.46 0.39
N LEU A 890 -17.94 31.16 1.49
CA LEU A 890 -19.30 31.48 1.92
C LEU A 890 -19.38 32.98 2.18
N THR A 891 -20.27 33.65 1.46
CA THR A 891 -20.39 35.11 1.51
C THR A 891 -21.86 35.51 1.59
N SER A 892 -22.20 36.47 2.44
CA SER A 892 -23.54 37.06 2.50
C SER A 892 -23.46 38.57 2.67
N ASP A 893 -24.29 39.31 1.93
CA ASP A 893 -24.43 40.75 2.11
C ASP A 893 -25.56 41.09 3.10
N ARG A 894 -25.59 42.37 3.52
CA ARG A 894 -26.61 42.97 4.39
C ARG A 894 -27.07 42.06 5.54
N VAL A 895 -26.11 41.50 6.28
CA VAL A 895 -26.42 40.71 7.48
C VAL A 895 -27.00 41.62 8.56
N SER A 896 -27.91 41.09 9.38
CA SER A 896 -28.43 41.82 10.54
C SER A 896 -27.91 41.23 11.84
N LEU A 897 -27.60 42.11 12.78
CA LEU A 897 -27.02 41.78 14.08
C LEU A 897 -28.01 42.16 15.18
N ASP A 898 -28.37 41.19 16.01
CA ASP A 898 -29.09 41.40 17.26
C ASP A 898 -28.13 41.11 18.42
N LEU A 899 -27.50 42.16 18.93
CA LEU A 899 -26.45 42.07 19.94
C LEU A 899 -27.06 42.09 21.34
N SER A 900 -26.87 40.98 22.06
CA SER A 900 -27.25 40.83 23.46
C SER A 900 -26.30 41.53 24.43
N SER A 901 -25.04 41.76 24.03
CA SER A 901 -24.04 42.49 24.80
C SER A 901 -22.94 43.05 23.89
N GLY A 902 -22.33 44.16 24.31
CA GLY A 902 -21.26 44.83 23.57
C GLY A 902 -21.74 45.64 22.36
N GLU A 903 -20.82 46.34 21.71
CA GLU A 903 -21.07 47.19 20.53
C GLU A 903 -19.93 47.04 19.52
N ILE A 904 -20.22 47.30 18.25
CA ILE A 904 -19.22 47.28 17.16
C ILE A 904 -19.10 48.70 16.61
N SER A 905 -17.90 49.28 16.65
CA SER A 905 -17.70 50.64 16.14
C SER A 905 -17.60 50.67 14.61
N GLU A 906 -17.74 51.86 14.02
CA GLU A 906 -17.49 52.08 12.60
C GLU A 906 -16.04 51.71 12.21
N GLU A 907 -15.07 52.00 13.08
CA GLU A 907 -13.66 51.63 12.88
C GLU A 907 -13.47 50.10 12.89
N ASP A 908 -14.18 49.40 13.78
CA ASP A 908 -14.17 47.93 13.83
C ASP A 908 -14.70 47.33 12.51
N LEU A 909 -15.81 47.86 11.97
CA LEU A 909 -16.39 47.42 10.68
C LEU A 909 -15.52 47.79 9.47
N ALA A 910 -14.85 48.95 9.50
CA ALA A 910 -13.92 49.37 8.46
C ALA A 910 -12.67 48.48 8.40
N ARG A 911 -12.22 47.93 9.54
CA ARG A 911 -11.08 47.00 9.63
C ARG A 911 -11.45 45.53 9.34
N GLY A 912 -12.72 45.17 9.53
CA GLY A 912 -13.20 43.80 9.48
C GLY A 912 -12.89 43.03 10.78
N VAL A 913 -13.92 42.77 11.57
CA VAL A 913 -13.88 41.99 12.81
C VAL A 913 -14.07 40.50 12.55
N LEU A 914 -13.78 39.67 13.56
CA LEU A 914 -13.98 38.23 13.51
C LEU A 914 -15.32 37.87 14.15
N VAL A 915 -16.06 36.98 13.50
CA VAL A 915 -17.30 36.40 14.00
C VAL A 915 -17.10 34.90 14.15
N ARG A 916 -17.17 34.41 15.38
CA ARG A 916 -17.20 32.97 15.66
C ARG A 916 -18.64 32.48 15.68
N MET A 917 -18.92 31.43 14.92
CA MET A 917 -20.22 30.75 14.95
C MET A 917 -20.27 29.77 16.13
N ASP A 918 -20.92 30.15 17.24
CA ASP A 918 -20.81 29.44 18.53
C ASP A 918 -21.37 28.01 18.54
N ARG A 919 -22.18 27.65 17.53
CA ARG A 919 -22.81 26.33 17.39
C ARG A 919 -22.34 25.54 16.17
N LEU A 920 -21.33 26.04 15.46
CA LEU A 920 -20.76 25.36 14.30
C LEU A 920 -19.32 24.94 14.58
N ARG A 921 -18.96 23.76 14.07
CA ARG A 921 -17.62 23.21 14.16
C ARG A 921 -17.09 22.99 12.76
N GLU A 922 -16.09 23.77 12.35
CA GLU A 922 -15.59 23.77 10.97
C GLU A 922 -15.06 22.39 10.57
N SER A 923 -14.25 21.76 11.43
CA SER A 923 -13.74 20.40 11.28
C SER A 923 -14.80 19.30 11.15
N VAL A 924 -16.06 19.57 11.52
CA VAL A 924 -17.18 18.62 11.42
C VAL A 924 -18.00 18.85 10.14
N VAL A 925 -18.08 20.10 9.67
CA VAL A 925 -18.91 20.46 8.50
C VAL A 925 -18.12 20.50 7.20
N LEU A 926 -16.79 20.56 7.26
CA LEU A 926 -15.89 20.57 6.10
C LEU A 926 -15.07 19.27 6.00
N PRO A 927 -14.62 18.88 4.78
CA PRO A 927 -14.91 19.51 3.49
C PRO A 927 -16.34 19.21 3.01
N VAL A 928 -16.98 20.18 2.36
CA VAL A 928 -18.26 19.96 1.67
C VAL A 928 -18.01 19.45 0.26
N LEU A 929 -18.67 18.36 -0.12
CA LEU A 929 -18.58 17.82 -1.48
C LEU A 929 -19.14 18.82 -2.49
N PRO A 930 -18.42 19.16 -3.58
CA PRO A 930 -18.96 20.02 -4.62
C PRO A 930 -20.13 19.33 -5.36
N PRO A 931 -21.18 20.05 -5.81
CA PRO A 931 -21.37 21.50 -5.80
C PRO A 931 -22.17 22.01 -4.59
N HIS A 932 -22.13 21.34 -3.43
CA HIS A 932 -23.05 21.62 -2.34
C HIS A 932 -22.72 22.91 -1.58
N THR A 933 -23.76 23.69 -1.31
CA THR A 933 -23.76 24.74 -0.27
C THR A 933 -24.10 24.10 1.07
N PRO A 934 -23.37 24.40 2.16
CA PRO A 934 -23.71 23.91 3.48
C PRO A 934 -25.13 24.33 3.89
N ALA A 935 -25.95 23.40 4.41
CA ALA A 935 -27.35 23.66 4.74
C ALA A 935 -27.56 24.75 5.81
N PHE A 936 -26.54 25.02 6.63
CA PHE A 936 -26.56 26.09 7.63
C PHE A 936 -26.40 27.49 7.02
N PHE A 937 -25.89 27.58 5.78
CA PHE A 937 -25.58 28.84 5.10
C PHE A 937 -26.61 29.11 3.99
N LYS A 938 -27.76 29.66 4.38
CA LYS A 938 -28.87 30.02 3.49
C LYS A 938 -29.45 31.39 3.87
N ALA A 939 -30.16 32.01 2.93
CA ALA A 939 -30.81 33.30 3.16
C ALA A 939 -31.70 33.29 4.40
N GLY A 940 -31.59 34.33 5.22
CA GLY A 940 -32.35 34.48 6.46
C GLY A 940 -32.00 33.51 7.59
N ALA A 941 -30.99 32.64 7.45
CA ALA A 941 -30.56 31.76 8.54
C ALA A 941 -29.96 32.57 9.70
N GLU A 942 -30.30 32.15 10.92
CA GLU A 942 -29.89 32.81 12.16
C GLU A 942 -28.92 31.94 12.95
N HIS A 943 -27.81 32.54 13.40
CA HIS A 943 -26.74 31.86 14.13
C HIS A 943 -26.33 32.65 15.37
N LYS A 944 -26.08 31.93 16.47
CA LYS A 944 -25.47 32.54 17.66
C LYS A 944 -24.00 32.81 17.38
N VAL A 945 -23.56 34.01 17.72
CA VAL A 945 -22.22 34.48 17.43
C VAL A 945 -21.57 35.22 18.59
N THR A 946 -20.25 35.08 18.64
CA THR A 946 -19.36 35.90 19.45
C THR A 946 -18.41 36.65 18.53
N ILE A 947 -18.23 37.95 18.78
CA ILE A 947 -17.51 38.86 17.89
C ILE A 947 -16.25 39.37 18.60
N PHE A 948 -15.14 39.41 17.86
CA PHE A 948 -13.81 39.77 18.36
C PHE A 948 -13.14 40.75 17.40
N ARG A 949 -12.28 41.63 17.91
CA ARG A 949 -11.34 42.33 17.03
C ARG A 949 -10.38 41.33 16.42
N ASP A 950 -10.10 41.47 15.12
CA ASP A 950 -9.04 40.68 14.49
C ASP A 950 -7.69 41.11 15.08
N PRO A 951 -6.95 40.23 15.77
CA PRO A 951 -5.64 40.57 16.33
C PRO A 951 -4.58 40.76 15.24
N HIS A 952 -4.89 40.40 13.99
CA HIS A 952 -3.95 40.43 12.89
C HIS A 952 -4.11 41.65 11.98
N ALA A 953 -3.00 42.03 11.34
CA ALA A 953 -3.01 43.01 10.25
C ALA A 953 -3.75 42.46 9.00
N PRO A 954 -4.29 43.32 8.12
CA PRO A 954 -5.03 42.91 6.91
C PRO A 954 -4.29 41.91 6.02
N GLU A 955 -2.96 42.03 5.90
CA GLU A 955 -2.12 41.17 5.07
C GLU A 955 -1.49 39.99 5.83
N ARG A 956 -1.90 39.72 7.08
CA ARG A 956 -1.33 38.60 7.85
C ARG A 956 -1.81 37.25 7.29
N TYR A 957 -0.85 36.39 6.96
CA TYR A 957 -1.05 35.00 6.51
C TYR A 957 -0.06 34.04 7.20
N GLY A 958 -0.22 32.74 6.95
CA GLY A 958 0.57 31.65 7.52
C GLY A 958 -0.30 30.68 8.32
N PRO A 959 0.23 29.50 8.68
CA PRO A 959 -0.49 28.57 9.54
C PRO A 959 -0.68 29.17 10.95
N GLY A 960 -1.64 28.63 11.70
CA GLY A 960 -1.93 29.00 13.09
C GLY A 960 -2.73 30.30 13.23
N LEU A 961 -3.39 30.79 12.17
CA LEU A 961 -4.17 32.05 12.22
C LEU A 961 -5.22 32.03 13.34
N THR A 962 -5.84 30.86 13.55
CA THR A 962 -6.94 30.68 14.50
C THR A 962 -6.48 30.57 15.96
N GLU A 963 -5.20 30.31 16.24
CA GLU A 963 -4.66 30.23 17.60
C GLU A 963 -4.81 31.56 18.36
N ALA A 964 -4.54 32.67 17.67
CA ALA A 964 -4.75 34.00 18.21
C ALA A 964 -6.24 34.35 18.36
N TYR A 965 -7.13 33.72 17.59
CA TYR A 965 -8.57 33.95 17.68
C TYR A 965 -9.16 33.33 18.94
N VAL A 966 -8.66 32.15 19.33
CA VAL A 966 -9.10 31.44 20.55
C VAL A 966 -8.82 32.26 21.82
N SER A 967 -7.72 33.02 21.83
CA SER A 967 -7.32 33.86 22.96
C SER A 967 -7.84 35.30 22.90
N ALA A 968 -8.52 35.69 21.83
CA ALA A 968 -9.06 37.03 21.67
C ALA A 968 -10.20 37.30 22.67
N SER A 969 -10.24 38.52 23.21
CA SER A 969 -11.34 38.95 24.09
C SER A 969 -12.55 39.36 23.25
N PRO A 970 -13.76 38.88 23.60
CA PRO A 970 -14.97 39.24 22.87
C PRO A 970 -15.30 40.73 23.07
N ILE A 971 -15.72 41.38 21.99
CA ILE A 971 -16.22 42.77 22.02
C ILE A 971 -17.74 42.84 21.98
N ALA A 972 -18.40 41.81 21.45
CA ALA A 972 -19.86 41.70 21.42
C ALA A 972 -20.32 40.23 21.31
N THR A 973 -21.55 39.96 21.73
CA THR A 973 -22.22 38.65 21.59
C THR A 973 -23.67 38.83 21.15
N GLY A 974 -24.19 37.92 20.34
CA GLY A 974 -25.58 38.02 19.89
C GLY A 974 -25.97 36.97 18.87
N THR A 975 -26.89 37.37 18.00
CA THR A 975 -27.34 36.57 16.84
C THR A 975 -27.02 37.33 15.56
N ILE A 976 -26.50 36.62 14.57
CA ILE A 976 -26.40 37.12 13.19
C ILE A 976 -27.45 36.45 12.33
N LYS A 977 -28.11 37.22 11.47
CA LYS A 977 -29.00 36.72 10.43
C LYS A 977 -28.43 37.04 9.06
N PHE A 978 -28.28 36.04 8.22
CA PHE A 978 -27.80 36.23 6.85
C PHE A 978 -28.83 36.99 5.99
N GLY A 979 -28.34 37.81 5.06
CA GLY A 979 -29.19 38.57 4.14
C GLY A 979 -29.84 37.69 3.08
N GLU A 980 -30.53 38.33 2.13
CA GLU A 980 -31.17 37.64 1.00
C GLU A 980 -30.16 37.10 -0.01
N MET A 981 -29.01 37.78 -0.21
CA MET A 981 -27.93 37.25 -1.02
C MET A 981 -26.99 36.39 -0.18
N VAL A 982 -26.90 35.13 -0.59
CA VAL A 982 -25.90 34.17 -0.13
C VAL A 982 -25.17 33.59 -1.34
N TYR A 983 -23.85 33.60 -1.28
CA TYR A 983 -22.97 33.00 -2.26
C TYR A 983 -22.18 31.88 -1.62
N ALA A 984 -22.10 30.75 -2.32
CA ALA A 984 -21.27 29.64 -1.92
C ALA A 984 -20.54 29.04 -3.13
N ASP A 985 -19.24 28.84 -3.00
CA ASP A 985 -18.44 28.12 -4.00
C ASP A 985 -17.51 27.09 -3.34
N SER A 986 -17.82 25.83 -3.56
CA SER A 986 -16.97 24.68 -3.23
C SER A 986 -16.39 24.01 -4.48
N VAL A 987 -16.74 24.50 -5.68
CA VAL A 987 -16.31 23.91 -6.96
C VAL A 987 -15.06 24.60 -7.48
N GLN A 988 -15.12 25.90 -7.76
CA GLN A 988 -14.03 26.62 -8.41
C GLN A 988 -12.86 26.81 -7.44
N LEU A 989 -13.13 27.15 -6.18
CA LEU A 989 -12.14 27.23 -5.09
C LEU A 989 -11.21 26.01 -4.99
N ASN A 990 -11.79 24.81 -5.14
CA ASN A 990 -11.08 23.54 -5.02
C ASN A 990 -10.67 22.92 -6.37
N SER A 991 -11.02 23.56 -7.49
CA SER A 991 -10.81 22.99 -8.81
C SER A 991 -9.31 22.89 -9.15
N ASN A 992 -8.94 21.94 -10.01
CA ASN A 992 -7.61 21.81 -10.57
C ASN A 992 -7.58 22.34 -12.00
N PRO A 993 -7.26 23.62 -12.24
CA PRO A 993 -7.33 24.20 -13.57
C PRO A 993 -6.25 23.59 -14.48
N LEU A 994 -6.54 23.54 -15.78
CA LEU A 994 -5.63 23.03 -16.81
C LEU A 994 -5.40 24.09 -17.88
N PRO A 995 -4.25 24.04 -18.58
CA PRO A 995 -4.01 24.85 -19.77
C PRO A 995 -5.07 24.61 -20.84
N LYS A 996 -5.36 25.62 -21.67
CA LYS A 996 -6.27 25.48 -22.82
C LYS A 996 -5.79 24.36 -23.76
N GLY A 997 -6.70 23.48 -24.16
CA GLY A 997 -6.40 22.36 -25.08
C GLY A 997 -5.89 21.10 -24.39
N VAL A 998 -5.56 21.16 -23.09
CA VAL A 998 -5.25 19.97 -22.29
C VAL A 998 -6.57 19.45 -21.71
N GLU A 999 -7.11 18.39 -22.30
CA GLU A 999 -8.27 17.73 -21.72
C GLU A 999 -7.86 16.90 -20.50
N ARG A 1000 -8.67 16.94 -19.42
CA ARG A 1000 -8.59 15.88 -18.42
C ARG A 1000 -8.90 14.56 -19.14
N PRO A 1001 -8.19 13.46 -18.85
CA PRO A 1001 -8.76 12.14 -19.11
C PRO A 1001 -10.14 12.14 -18.46
N LYS A 1002 -11.22 12.12 -19.24
CA LYS A 1002 -12.57 12.18 -18.68
C LYS A 1002 -12.69 10.97 -17.75
N PRO A 1003 -12.82 11.15 -16.42
CA PRO A 1003 -13.31 10.05 -15.64
C PRO A 1003 -14.73 9.83 -16.16
N ARG A 1004 -14.99 8.70 -16.82
CA ARG A 1004 -16.38 8.22 -16.81
C ARG A 1004 -16.71 8.08 -15.32
N ASP A 1005 -17.73 8.80 -14.87
CA ASP A 1005 -18.13 8.81 -13.46
C ASP A 1005 -18.75 7.45 -13.09
N VAL A 1006 -17.88 6.44 -12.94
CA VAL A 1006 -18.24 5.08 -12.53
C VAL A 1006 -18.66 5.04 -11.06
N SER A 1007 -18.40 6.09 -10.28
CA SER A 1007 -18.85 6.17 -8.88
C SER A 1007 -20.37 6.15 -8.76
N ARG A 1008 -21.08 6.55 -9.82
CA ARG A 1008 -22.54 6.49 -9.95
C ARG A 1008 -23.06 5.22 -10.61
N MET A 1009 -22.19 4.40 -11.19
CA MET A 1009 -22.58 3.14 -11.80
C MET A 1009 -22.72 2.06 -10.73
N THR A 1010 -23.90 1.46 -10.66
CA THR A 1010 -24.18 0.25 -9.89
C THR A 1010 -23.25 -0.88 -10.32
N LEU A 1011 -23.05 -1.88 -9.46
CA LEU A 1011 -22.31 -3.10 -9.81
C LEU A 1011 -22.88 -3.75 -11.08
N SER A 1012 -24.22 -3.72 -11.26
CA SER A 1012 -24.86 -4.21 -12.49
C SER A 1012 -24.41 -3.41 -13.71
N GLU A 1013 -24.44 -2.08 -13.68
CA GLU A 1013 -24.02 -1.26 -14.82
C GLU A 1013 -22.55 -1.43 -15.16
N ARG A 1014 -21.68 -1.65 -14.16
CA ARG A 1014 -20.26 -1.97 -14.41
C ARG A 1014 -20.08 -3.36 -15.02
N LEU A 1015 -20.81 -4.36 -14.51
CA LEU A 1015 -20.83 -5.71 -15.09
C LEU A 1015 -21.44 -5.71 -16.48
N ASP A 1016 -22.47 -4.92 -16.74
CA ASP A 1016 -23.15 -4.80 -18.02
C ASP A 1016 -22.32 -4.01 -19.02
N ALA A 1017 -21.55 -3.00 -18.59
CA ALA A 1017 -20.54 -2.35 -19.41
C ALA A 1017 -19.37 -3.28 -19.75
N ALA A 1018 -18.89 -4.08 -18.78
CA ALA A 1018 -17.91 -5.12 -19.04
C ALA A 1018 -18.46 -6.16 -20.03
N ARG A 1019 -19.70 -6.65 -19.82
CA ARG A 1019 -20.43 -7.56 -20.72
C ARG A 1019 -20.70 -6.96 -22.10
N ALA A 1020 -20.97 -5.66 -22.20
CA ALA A 1020 -21.14 -4.97 -23.47
C ALA A 1020 -19.81 -4.88 -24.24
N ASN A 1021 -18.67 -4.79 -23.55
CA ASN A 1021 -17.35 -4.95 -24.16
C ASN A 1021 -17.06 -6.42 -24.51
N PHE A 1022 -17.66 -7.39 -23.81
CA PHE A 1022 -17.54 -8.83 -24.11
C PHE A 1022 -18.45 -9.31 -25.26
N SER A 1023 -19.41 -8.49 -25.72
CA SER A 1023 -20.21 -8.85 -26.90
C SER A 1023 -19.41 -8.60 -28.19
N PRO A 1024 -19.26 -9.59 -29.08
CA PRO A 1024 -18.59 -9.38 -30.35
C PRO A 1024 -19.32 -8.28 -31.11
N ALA A 1025 -18.57 -7.27 -31.59
CA ALA A 1025 -19.12 -6.23 -32.44
C ALA A 1025 -19.97 -6.87 -33.55
N PRO A 1026 -21.20 -6.39 -33.80
CA PRO A 1026 -22.03 -6.97 -34.84
C PRO A 1026 -21.26 -6.90 -36.17
N LYS A 1027 -21.11 -8.06 -36.83
CA LYS A 1027 -20.42 -8.20 -38.11
C LYS A 1027 -20.83 -7.06 -39.04
N ARG A 1028 -19.85 -6.31 -39.56
CA ARG A 1028 -20.07 -5.32 -40.63
C ARG A 1028 -20.96 -5.96 -41.70
N PRO A 1029 -22.10 -5.35 -42.08
CA PRO A 1029 -22.90 -5.90 -43.16
C PRO A 1029 -22.07 -5.83 -44.45
N SER A 1030 -22.09 -6.93 -45.20
CA SER A 1030 -21.54 -7.03 -46.54
C SER A 1030 -22.12 -5.92 -47.44
N PRO A 1031 -21.33 -5.36 -48.38
CA PRO A 1031 -21.78 -4.23 -49.18
C PRO A 1031 -22.92 -4.67 -50.11
N GLN A 1032 -24.14 -4.16 -49.86
CA GLN A 1032 -25.24 -4.25 -50.81
C GLN A 1032 -25.20 -3.09 -51.81
N PRO A 1033 -25.73 -3.28 -53.04
CA PRO A 1033 -25.48 -2.39 -54.16
C PRO A 1033 -26.25 -1.07 -54.04
N LEU A 1034 -25.62 -0.01 -54.54
CA LEU A 1034 -26.18 1.34 -54.70
C LEU A 1034 -27.53 1.32 -55.42
N VAL A 1035 -28.60 1.65 -54.70
CA VAL A 1035 -29.87 2.09 -55.29
C VAL A 1035 -30.13 3.53 -54.85
N LYS A 1036 -30.20 4.41 -55.85
CA LYS A 1036 -30.45 5.86 -55.75
C LYS A 1036 -31.74 6.13 -54.97
N LYS A 1037 -31.67 6.93 -53.91
CA LYS A 1037 -32.85 7.55 -53.28
C LYS A 1037 -33.08 8.95 -53.83
N THR A 1038 -34.22 9.13 -54.48
CA THR A 1038 -34.84 10.42 -54.79
C THR A 1038 -35.45 10.98 -53.50
N ARG A 1039 -35.18 12.27 -53.23
CA ARG A 1039 -35.83 13.08 -52.18
C ARG A 1039 -37.34 13.19 -52.42
N ILE A 1040 -38.15 13.14 -51.36
CA ILE A 1040 -39.26 14.09 -51.10
C ILE A 1040 -39.40 14.27 -49.58
N VAL A 1041 -39.64 15.52 -49.19
CA VAL A 1041 -39.91 16.11 -47.86
C VAL A 1041 -41.42 16.10 -47.61
N ASP A 1042 -41.88 15.98 -46.35
CA ASP A 1042 -43.03 16.72 -45.77
C ASP A 1042 -43.32 16.21 -44.33
N ILE A 1043 -43.23 17.04 -43.29
CA ILE A 1043 -44.15 18.09 -42.78
C ILE A 1043 -45.14 17.55 -41.72
N GLU A 1044 -44.87 17.98 -40.48
CA GLU A 1044 -45.77 18.50 -39.43
C GLU A 1044 -46.78 17.68 -38.61
N HIS A 1045 -46.77 18.09 -37.32
CA HIS A 1045 -47.87 18.46 -36.40
C HIS A 1045 -48.61 17.42 -35.54
N SER A 1046 -48.45 17.62 -34.22
CA SER A 1046 -49.51 17.72 -33.18
C SER A 1046 -50.35 16.46 -32.90
N ALA A 1047 -51.01 16.23 -31.78
CA ALA A 1047 -51.03 16.69 -30.40
C ALA A 1047 -51.97 15.70 -29.67
N LEU A 1048 -51.91 15.71 -28.34
CA LEU A 1048 -53.05 15.45 -27.43
C LEU A 1048 -53.76 14.08 -27.44
N ALA A 1049 -53.57 13.40 -26.31
CA ALA A 1049 -54.62 13.05 -25.34
C ALA A 1049 -55.46 11.76 -25.51
N THR A 1050 -55.63 11.14 -24.34
CA THR A 1050 -56.79 10.37 -23.82
C THR A 1050 -56.90 8.85 -23.99
N ARG A 1051 -56.91 8.22 -22.80
CA ARG A 1051 -57.87 7.24 -22.26
C ARG A 1051 -57.78 5.74 -22.62
N SER A 1052 -57.56 4.99 -21.53
CA SER A 1052 -58.29 3.80 -21.05
C SER A 1052 -58.29 2.50 -21.85
N ALA A 1053 -57.81 1.43 -21.21
CA ALA A 1053 -58.60 0.32 -20.65
C ALA A 1053 -57.93 -1.06 -20.85
N ALA A 1054 -57.71 -1.74 -19.72
CA ALA A 1054 -57.98 -3.18 -19.44
C ALA A 1054 -57.47 -4.23 -20.46
N LYS A 1055 -56.63 -5.22 -20.12
CA LYS A 1055 -56.79 -6.32 -19.16
C LYS A 1055 -55.45 -7.08 -19.10
N ALA A 1056 -54.87 -7.34 -17.92
CA ALA A 1056 -54.99 -8.58 -17.16
C ALA A 1056 -54.26 -9.81 -17.78
N GLY A 1057 -53.28 -10.34 -17.02
CA GLY A 1057 -52.94 -11.77 -17.04
C GLY A 1057 -51.46 -12.10 -17.17
N PHE A 1058 -50.74 -12.17 -16.04
CA PHE A 1058 -49.83 -13.26 -15.60
C PHE A 1058 -48.78 -12.68 -14.62
N ASN A 1059 -49.07 -12.75 -13.32
CA ASN A 1059 -48.07 -12.58 -12.27
C ASN A 1059 -48.49 -13.41 -11.06
N ALA A 1060 -48.07 -14.68 -11.07
CA ALA A 1060 -48.17 -15.59 -9.95
C ALA A 1060 -47.02 -16.61 -10.03
N MET A 1061 -45.76 -16.15 -9.97
CA MET A 1061 -44.63 -17.03 -9.67
C MET A 1061 -43.32 -16.34 -9.23
N LEU A 1062 -43.37 -15.09 -8.73
CA LEU A 1062 -42.15 -14.39 -8.31
C LEU A 1062 -42.22 -13.79 -6.89
N PHE A 1063 -43.33 -13.99 -6.17
CA PHE A 1063 -43.52 -13.42 -4.82
C PHE A 1063 -43.36 -14.45 -3.69
N VAL A 1064 -43.00 -15.71 -4.00
CA VAL A 1064 -42.87 -16.80 -3.02
C VAL A 1064 -41.41 -17.18 -2.71
N MET A 1065 -40.42 -16.68 -3.45
CA MET A 1065 -39.01 -17.04 -3.21
C MET A 1065 -38.19 -16.03 -2.39
N ILE A 1066 -38.76 -14.88 -2.02
CA ILE A 1066 -38.04 -13.83 -1.26
C ILE A 1066 -38.38 -13.84 0.25
N CYS A 1067 -39.30 -14.70 0.71
CA CYS A 1067 -39.69 -14.79 2.13
C CYS A 1067 -39.04 -15.93 2.93
N LEU A 1068 -37.90 -16.49 2.49
CA LEU A 1068 -37.25 -17.62 3.17
C LEU A 1068 -35.85 -17.36 3.74
N PHE A 1069 -35.39 -16.09 3.85
CA PHE A 1069 -34.07 -15.79 4.43
C PHE A 1069 -34.03 -14.70 5.51
N THR A 1070 -35.16 -14.37 6.14
CA THR A 1070 -35.21 -13.40 7.23
C THR A 1070 -36.22 -13.80 8.31
N LEU A 1071 -35.93 -14.88 9.03
CA LEU A 1071 -36.58 -15.19 10.32
C LEU A 1071 -35.80 -16.25 11.11
N ALA A 1072 -34.67 -15.84 11.70
CA ALA A 1072 -34.08 -16.53 12.85
C ALA A 1072 -33.05 -15.66 13.58
N THR A 1073 -33.42 -14.48 14.07
CA THR A 1073 -32.75 -13.89 15.25
C THR A 1073 -33.58 -12.78 15.88
N VAL A 1074 -33.55 -12.73 17.22
CA VAL A 1074 -34.16 -11.72 18.13
C VAL A 1074 -35.65 -12.03 18.44
N VAL A 1075 -36.02 -12.55 19.62
CA VAL A 1075 -35.90 -11.96 20.97
C VAL A 1075 -35.93 -13.07 22.03
N TYR A 1076 -35.00 -13.06 23.00
CA TYR A 1076 -35.28 -13.06 24.46
C TYR A 1076 -33.98 -12.81 25.26
N ARG A 1077 -33.93 -11.67 25.94
CA ARG A 1077 -33.05 -11.31 27.09
C ARG A 1077 -33.75 -11.75 28.41
N PRO A 1078 -33.27 -11.42 29.62
CA PRO A 1078 -31.95 -11.58 30.26
C PRO A 1078 -32.06 -12.39 31.58
N PHE A 1079 -30.96 -12.95 32.09
CA PHE A 1079 -30.65 -13.09 33.54
C PHE A 1079 -29.16 -13.37 33.71
#